data_AF-A0A6V8DZF0-F1
#
_entry.id   AF-A0A6V8DZF0-F1
#
_cell.length_a   1.000
_cell.length_b   1.000
_cell.length_c   1.000
_cell.angle_alpha   90.00
_cell.angle_beta   90.00
_cell.angle_gamma   90.00
#
_symmetry.space_group_name_H-M   'P 1'
#
loop_
_entity.id
_entity.type
_entity.pdbx_description
1 polymer ?
#
loop_
_entity_poly.entity_id
_entity_poly.type
_entity_poly.pdbx_seq_one_letter_code
_entity_poly.pdbx_strand_id
1 'polypeptide(L)'
;LAAASVNPACMLAMDDFITIGTQMKIERPGKACAITPSSNTDGPWVVLRDGSFTRCDTIESFNEVKDDIGAIWDNGEIVIGYGEFMENNKNLVPAGYSMDWWASDLIEELSSPELVANFCSIMDLVRNECPTGVPGLSKEQFPDAALRFNVRRQWHRFLVTQQPNWLQAKEIAEKFKTSLPPSHNPWFLDLPIEWVPEFIELLKQATVEDLQADSNQNLMPKREEKCLRIKDGVINWKSDIMLEMSPAEISVDDIKEAPGPSFSVDNFIFDHKLSALWTLQQHGLAKGSALILGLAHHHDGDDLVITSGWSAMMEAFGFSIDGDKPIMIVDSKKIFEDRIAKLKLAETVLAKEELRLEELEKERAIQRISAETNARQLGKSIAETDEIGRIAAANIPDEGPKDANKFLAAQIDRDNHRVDGILPIIKKISKLRWHHSAPVRIGCRMGRPEKSAPRIMNPMAHTLFPIELNGGNQRLLSNAADKKDIRVQLGLRTCITCGKKSPMLSCHHRKIDEYGETIVGEKCGGRTEFKKELETNRRRRGEITTVPIASMIEDAMINLGLERLPNSIKCMKKIASKNQTPEALEKGILRAKYDIPVFRDGTVRFDMSDVPVTHFKPKEIDVSWKQLINLGYTHDYLGNELTSDEQMLELYPQDFIVAKNAADYFVRTAQFVDELLTRYYGLEPYYNVSAAEDLVGHLICALAPHTSGGVLSRIIGWADCSGGYAHPLFHASKRRNCDGDEDAIMLLMDGLLNFSREILPANRGGQMDAPLVLTTRLNPTEVDKEALNVDSGWYYERDFYEATQDCPHPKDIANRVDFVERRLGSVAAVRGYGFTHDCESISTGPALSAYKTLDTMIDKMNGQLDLGHILRAVDVRKVASSVIRSHFLPDLRGNLNAFARQKVRCLKCGHSYRRMPISGKCIQISKASNAGFGSLGITKSSGDLCNGNLALTVSEGAVRKYIKVTQHVMEKYGVDTYTKQNV
;
A
#
# COMPACT_ATOMS: atom_id res chain seq x y z
N LEU A 1 5.30 -5.06 -10.79
CA LEU A 1 5.43 -3.62 -10.49
C LEU A 1 4.88 -3.48 -9.10
N ALA A 2 5.51 -2.70 -8.23
CA ALA A 2 5.42 -2.76 -6.76
C ALA A 2 4.00 -2.76 -6.13
N ALA A 3 3.22 -3.79 -6.42
CA ALA A 3 1.89 -4.05 -5.94
C ALA A 3 1.83 -5.48 -5.40
N ALA A 4 0.98 -5.68 -4.41
CA ALA A 4 0.69 -6.98 -3.83
C ALA A 4 -0.81 -7.17 -3.80
N SER A 5 -1.25 -8.41 -4.03
CA SER A 5 -2.68 -8.73 -3.99
C SER A 5 -3.03 -9.51 -2.73
N VAL A 6 -4.20 -9.20 -2.16
CA VAL A 6 -4.76 -9.89 -1.01
C VAL A 6 -6.25 -10.16 -1.25
N ASN A 7 -6.81 -11.13 -0.53
CA ASN A 7 -8.25 -11.37 -0.60
C ASN A 7 -9.05 -10.15 -0.07
N PRO A 8 -10.13 -9.73 -0.74
CA PRO A 8 -11.00 -8.67 -0.24
C PRO A 8 -11.54 -8.89 1.19
N ALA A 9 -11.77 -10.14 1.60
CA ALA A 9 -12.12 -10.49 2.97
C ALA A 9 -11.01 -10.12 3.97
N CYS A 10 -9.74 -10.20 3.59
CA CYS A 10 -8.62 -9.74 4.42
C CYS A 10 -8.64 -8.21 4.60
N MET A 11 -9.08 -7.47 3.58
CA MET A 11 -9.20 -6.00 3.67
C MET A 11 -10.26 -5.61 4.71
N LEU A 12 -11.41 -6.31 4.69
CA LEU A 12 -12.50 -6.14 5.67
C LEU A 12 -12.08 -6.57 7.07
N ALA A 13 -11.33 -7.67 7.20
CA ALA A 13 -10.81 -8.15 8.48
C ALA A 13 -9.86 -7.16 9.15
N MET A 14 -9.18 -6.32 8.39
CA MET A 14 -8.37 -5.23 8.92
C MET A 14 -9.18 -3.95 9.21
N ASP A 15 -10.46 -4.09 9.58
CA ASP A 15 -11.40 -2.99 9.87
C ASP A 15 -11.40 -1.90 8.79
N ASP A 16 -11.36 -2.30 7.51
CA ASP A 16 -11.33 -1.41 6.35
C ASP A 16 -10.12 -0.45 6.32
N PHE A 17 -9.10 -0.61 7.16
CA PHE A 17 -7.90 0.23 7.10
C PHE A 17 -7.14 0.02 5.79
N ILE A 18 -7.19 -1.19 5.25
CA ILE A 18 -6.62 -1.55 3.95
C ILE A 18 -7.73 -1.48 2.89
N THR A 19 -7.43 -0.84 1.77
CA THR A 19 -8.28 -0.79 0.59
C THR A 19 -7.39 -0.78 -0.65
N ILE A 20 -8.01 -0.84 -1.81
CA ILE A 20 -7.39 -0.75 -3.12
C ILE A 20 -6.61 0.56 -3.24
N GLY A 21 -5.32 0.46 -3.59
CA GLY A 21 -4.42 1.59 -3.70
C GLY A 21 -3.86 2.10 -2.37
N THR A 22 -4.20 1.48 -1.23
CA THR A 22 -3.51 1.73 0.04
C THR A 22 -2.07 1.26 -0.10
N GLN A 23 -1.12 2.15 0.21
CA GLN A 23 0.29 1.79 0.29
C GLN A 23 0.53 1.01 1.58
N MET A 24 0.94 -0.25 1.46
CA MET A 24 1.45 -1.06 2.57
C MET A 24 2.97 -1.06 2.57
N LYS A 25 3.58 -0.99 3.75
CA LYS A 25 5.02 -1.21 3.93
C LYS A 25 5.23 -2.66 4.33
N ILE A 26 6.00 -3.37 3.54
CA ILE A 26 6.28 -4.80 3.71
C ILE A 26 7.70 -4.97 4.26
N GLU A 27 7.91 -6.06 5.00
CA GLU A 27 9.23 -6.45 5.50
C GLU A 27 10.16 -6.91 4.36
N ARG A 28 9.59 -7.59 3.37
CA ARG A 28 10.29 -8.19 2.22
C ARG A 28 9.33 -8.38 1.04
N PRO A 29 9.82 -8.48 -0.21
CA PRO A 29 11.19 -8.22 -0.67
C PRO A 29 11.51 -6.72 -0.83
N GLY A 30 10.49 -5.89 -0.98
CA GLY A 30 10.59 -4.44 -1.14
C GLY A 30 10.31 -3.64 0.13
N LYS A 31 10.22 -2.31 0.00
CA LYS A 31 9.91 -1.40 1.12
C LYS A 31 8.42 -1.08 1.26
N ALA A 32 7.72 -1.09 0.13
CA ALA A 32 6.31 -0.74 0.04
C ALA A 32 5.68 -1.39 -1.19
N CYS A 33 4.38 -1.59 -1.13
CA CYS A 33 3.56 -2.02 -2.25
C CYS A 33 2.18 -1.33 -2.23
N ALA A 34 1.57 -1.16 -3.40
CA ALA A 34 0.14 -0.86 -3.50
C ALA A 34 -0.68 -2.15 -3.32
N ILE A 35 -1.82 -2.07 -2.62
CA ILE A 35 -2.73 -3.21 -2.49
C ILE A 35 -3.74 -3.29 -3.62
N THR A 36 -3.93 -4.50 -4.15
CA THR A 36 -4.95 -4.88 -5.13
C THR A 36 -5.76 -6.09 -4.64
N PRO A 37 -6.99 -6.30 -5.15
CA PRO A 37 -7.78 -7.47 -4.76
C PRO A 37 -7.36 -8.72 -5.55
N SER A 38 -7.46 -9.88 -4.92
CA SER A 38 -7.33 -11.20 -5.54
C SER A 38 -8.38 -12.15 -4.95
N SER A 39 -9.21 -12.76 -5.80
CA SER A 39 -10.26 -13.68 -5.33
C SER A 39 -9.75 -15.12 -5.19
N ASN A 40 -8.60 -15.44 -5.78
CA ASN A 40 -8.03 -16.79 -5.76
C ASN A 40 -7.17 -17.08 -4.53
N THR A 41 -6.86 -16.06 -3.73
CA THR A 41 -6.02 -16.16 -2.54
C THR A 41 -6.84 -16.51 -1.32
N ASP A 42 -6.25 -17.30 -0.42
CA ASP A 42 -6.87 -17.63 0.86
C ASP A 42 -7.13 -16.37 1.71
N GLY A 43 -8.33 -16.28 2.30
CA GLY A 43 -8.75 -15.18 3.15
C GLY A 43 -8.33 -15.33 4.62
N PRO A 44 -8.84 -14.47 5.52
CA PRO A 44 -8.47 -14.48 6.93
C PRO A 44 -9.00 -15.73 7.65
N TRP A 45 -8.16 -16.29 8.52
CA TRP A 45 -8.53 -17.27 9.53
C TRP A 45 -8.95 -16.58 10.81
N VAL A 46 -10.14 -16.92 11.31
CA VAL A 46 -10.77 -16.26 12.46
C VAL A 46 -11.16 -17.28 13.53
N VAL A 47 -11.01 -16.87 14.79
CA VAL A 47 -11.56 -17.57 15.96
C VAL A 47 -12.80 -16.82 16.41
N LEU A 48 -13.93 -17.49 16.38
CA LEU A 48 -15.22 -16.95 16.80
C LEU A 48 -15.39 -17.07 18.33
N ARG A 49 -16.31 -16.29 18.90
CA ARG A 49 -16.60 -16.28 20.35
C ARG A 49 -17.17 -17.60 20.86
N ASP A 50 -17.85 -18.36 20.02
CA ASP A 50 -18.30 -19.73 20.34
C ASP A 50 -17.14 -20.74 20.41
N GLY A 51 -15.94 -20.32 20.00
CA GLY A 51 -14.74 -21.14 19.96
C GLY A 51 -14.44 -21.76 18.59
N SER A 52 -15.32 -21.58 17.60
CA SER A 52 -15.14 -22.07 16.24
C SER A 52 -13.96 -21.40 15.54
N PHE A 53 -13.23 -22.17 14.74
CA PHE A 53 -12.08 -21.72 13.97
C PHE A 53 -12.27 -22.04 12.48
N THR A 54 -12.34 -20.99 11.66
CA THR A 54 -12.72 -21.09 10.25
C THR A 54 -12.03 -20.00 9.42
N ARG A 55 -12.06 -20.14 8.09
CA ARG A 55 -11.51 -19.21 7.11
C ARG A 55 -12.62 -18.62 6.26
N CYS A 56 -12.54 -17.32 6.01
CA CYS A 56 -13.49 -16.59 5.19
C CYS A 56 -12.84 -16.15 3.87
N ASP A 57 -13.17 -16.78 2.75
CA ASP A 57 -12.54 -16.45 1.45
C ASP A 57 -13.36 -15.46 0.62
N THR A 58 -14.57 -15.07 1.06
CA THR A 58 -15.42 -14.10 0.37
C THR A 58 -15.92 -13.01 1.32
N ILE A 59 -16.32 -11.87 0.75
CA ILE A 59 -16.91 -10.75 1.50
C ILE A 59 -18.18 -11.18 2.24
N GLU A 60 -19.00 -12.00 1.59
CA GLU A 60 -20.24 -12.54 2.15
C GLU A 60 -19.94 -13.42 3.37
N SER A 61 -19.01 -14.37 3.23
CA SER A 61 -18.62 -15.27 4.32
C SER A 61 -18.06 -14.52 5.54
N PHE A 62 -17.29 -13.45 5.30
CA PHE A 62 -16.74 -12.64 6.39
C PHE A 62 -17.84 -11.82 7.10
N ASN A 63 -18.75 -11.22 6.34
CA ASN A 63 -19.84 -10.42 6.92
C ASN A 63 -20.82 -11.26 7.74
N GLU A 64 -21.01 -12.55 7.40
CA GLU A 64 -21.85 -13.48 8.18
C GLU A 64 -21.32 -13.70 9.61
N VAL A 65 -19.99 -13.65 9.81
CA VAL A 65 -19.36 -13.97 11.11
C VAL A 65 -18.72 -12.76 11.80
N LYS A 66 -18.68 -11.59 11.14
CA LYS A 66 -17.94 -10.39 11.58
C LYS A 66 -18.18 -10.01 13.04
N ASP A 67 -19.43 -10.03 13.49
CA ASP A 67 -19.83 -9.60 14.84
C ASP A 67 -19.43 -10.60 15.94
N ASP A 68 -19.17 -11.86 15.55
CA ASP A 68 -18.80 -12.97 16.43
C ASP A 68 -17.30 -13.25 16.46
N ILE A 69 -16.48 -12.51 15.69
CA ILE A 69 -15.02 -12.66 15.70
C ILE A 69 -14.47 -12.25 17.08
N GLY A 70 -13.75 -13.19 17.71
CA GLY A 70 -12.98 -12.97 18.93
C GLY A 70 -11.51 -12.66 18.65
N ALA A 71 -10.91 -13.34 17.66
CA ALA A 71 -9.53 -13.13 17.24
C ALA A 71 -9.34 -13.38 15.75
N ILE A 72 -8.46 -12.61 15.12
CA ILE A 72 -7.97 -12.84 13.76
C ILE A 72 -6.63 -13.56 13.89
N TRP A 73 -6.66 -14.86 13.54
CA TRP A 73 -5.55 -15.78 13.77
C TRP A 73 -4.44 -15.65 12.73
N ASP A 74 -4.85 -15.54 11.47
CA ASP A 74 -3.97 -15.30 10.32
C ASP A 74 -4.75 -14.45 9.30
N ASN A 75 -4.10 -13.49 8.65
CA ASN A 75 -4.77 -12.58 7.72
C ASN A 75 -4.86 -13.15 6.30
N GLY A 76 -4.45 -14.40 6.07
CA GLY A 76 -4.51 -15.03 4.76
C GLY A 76 -3.29 -14.74 3.89
N GLU A 77 -3.43 -15.01 2.60
CA GLU A 77 -2.33 -14.96 1.64
C GLU A 77 -2.07 -13.55 1.10
N ILE A 78 -0.79 -13.29 0.78
CA ILE A 78 -0.35 -12.10 0.05
C ILE A 78 0.44 -12.53 -1.19
N VAL A 79 -0.02 -12.13 -2.37
CA VAL A 79 0.63 -12.44 -3.64
C VAL A 79 1.67 -11.39 -3.95
N ILE A 80 2.91 -11.83 -4.12
CA ILE A 80 4.06 -10.99 -4.50
C ILE A 80 4.70 -11.59 -5.74
N GLY A 81 4.82 -10.80 -6.81
CA GLY A 81 5.43 -11.25 -8.06
C GLY A 81 6.95 -11.45 -7.95
N TYR A 82 7.48 -12.39 -8.74
CA TYR A 82 8.92 -12.65 -8.85
C TYR A 82 9.73 -11.37 -9.17
N GLY A 83 9.16 -10.48 -9.98
CA GLY A 83 9.79 -9.21 -10.37
C GLY A 83 10.21 -8.33 -9.19
N GLU A 84 9.47 -8.39 -8.08
CA GLU A 84 9.78 -7.62 -6.87
C GLU A 84 11.06 -8.08 -6.18
N PHE A 85 11.36 -9.39 -6.24
CA PHE A 85 12.62 -9.93 -5.74
C PHE A 85 13.79 -9.54 -6.65
N MET A 86 13.58 -9.57 -7.97
CA MET A 86 14.57 -9.16 -8.95
C MET A 86 14.96 -7.69 -8.80
N GLU A 87 13.97 -6.79 -8.72
CA GLU A 87 14.19 -5.34 -8.59
C GLU A 87 14.91 -5.00 -7.28
N ASN A 88 14.43 -5.54 -6.15
CA ASN A 88 15.00 -5.24 -4.85
C ASN A 88 16.30 -6.02 -4.55
N ASN A 89 16.77 -6.83 -5.51
CA ASN A 89 17.96 -7.67 -5.41
C ASN A 89 17.98 -8.49 -4.11
N LYS A 90 16.86 -9.16 -3.83
CA LYS A 90 16.66 -10.05 -2.68
C LYS A 90 16.62 -11.49 -3.16
N ASN A 91 17.23 -12.38 -2.39
CA ASN A 91 17.08 -13.82 -2.63
C ASN A 91 15.61 -14.20 -2.53
N LEU A 92 15.23 -15.18 -3.35
CA LEU A 92 13.92 -15.80 -3.26
C LEU A 92 13.78 -16.49 -1.91
N VAL A 93 12.53 -16.70 -1.54
CA VAL A 93 12.16 -17.44 -0.34
C VAL A 93 11.55 -18.77 -0.73
N PRO A 94 11.57 -19.77 0.18
CA PRO A 94 10.90 -21.04 -0.08
C PRO A 94 9.42 -20.76 -0.35
N ALA A 95 8.93 -21.18 -1.52
CA ALA A 95 7.52 -21.11 -1.84
C ALA A 95 6.73 -22.09 -0.96
N GLY A 96 5.57 -21.66 -0.48
CA GLY A 96 4.59 -22.58 0.11
C GLY A 96 3.97 -23.48 -0.94
N TYR A 97 3.57 -24.69 -0.55
CA TYR A 97 2.90 -25.64 -1.44
C TYR A 97 1.42 -25.24 -1.64
N SER A 98 1.18 -24.30 -2.56
CA SER A 98 -0.14 -23.78 -2.92
C SER A 98 -0.84 -24.61 -4.01
N MET A 99 -2.08 -24.25 -4.32
CA MET A 99 -2.83 -24.83 -5.44
C MET A 99 -2.12 -24.62 -6.79
N ASP A 100 -1.41 -23.50 -6.99
CA ASP A 100 -0.63 -23.26 -8.21
C ASP A 100 0.53 -24.24 -8.37
N TRP A 101 1.24 -24.53 -7.28
CA TRP A 101 2.33 -25.51 -7.32
C TRP A 101 1.75 -26.91 -7.52
N TRP A 102 0.65 -27.26 -6.85
CA TRP A 102 -0.04 -28.54 -7.08
C TRP A 102 -0.50 -28.72 -8.54
N ALA A 103 -1.08 -27.67 -9.14
CA ALA A 103 -1.47 -27.66 -10.55
C ALA A 103 -0.26 -27.82 -11.48
N SER A 104 0.85 -27.13 -11.20
CA SER A 104 2.10 -27.28 -11.95
C SER A 104 2.73 -28.66 -11.79
N ASP A 105 2.60 -29.29 -10.62
CA ASP A 105 2.98 -30.68 -10.42
C ASP A 105 2.13 -31.60 -11.30
N LEU A 106 0.80 -31.47 -11.28
CA LEU A 106 -0.07 -32.32 -12.09
C LEU A 106 0.14 -32.14 -13.60
N ILE A 107 0.42 -30.94 -14.08
CA ILE A 107 0.67 -30.67 -15.50
C ILE A 107 1.82 -31.52 -16.03
N GLU A 108 2.90 -31.71 -15.26
CA GLU A 108 4.05 -32.53 -15.67
C GLU A 108 3.71 -34.03 -15.67
N GLU A 109 2.86 -34.48 -14.74
CA GLU A 109 2.56 -35.90 -14.56
C GLU A 109 1.44 -36.40 -15.50
N LEU A 110 0.52 -35.52 -15.89
CA LEU A 110 -0.56 -35.80 -16.84
C LEU A 110 -0.04 -35.87 -18.28
N SER A 111 0.85 -36.83 -18.54
CA SER A 111 1.63 -37.00 -19.76
C SER A 111 0.99 -37.94 -20.79
N SER A 112 -0.11 -38.61 -20.45
CA SER A 112 -0.85 -39.47 -21.38
C SER A 112 -2.37 -39.35 -21.23
N PRO A 113 -3.16 -39.69 -22.26
CA PRO A 113 -4.62 -39.72 -22.17
C PRO A 113 -5.14 -40.65 -21.06
N GLU A 114 -4.43 -41.76 -20.79
CA GLU A 114 -4.77 -42.70 -19.72
C GLU A 114 -4.57 -42.09 -18.33
N LEU A 115 -3.49 -41.32 -18.14
CA LEU A 115 -3.23 -40.61 -16.89
C LEU A 115 -4.26 -39.49 -16.66
N VAL A 116 -4.68 -38.80 -17.72
CA VAL A 116 -5.79 -37.84 -17.65
C VAL A 116 -7.11 -38.54 -17.29
N ALA A 117 -7.42 -39.69 -17.89
CA ALA A 117 -8.62 -40.46 -17.55
C ALA A 117 -8.58 -40.95 -16.09
N ASN A 118 -7.42 -41.40 -15.61
CA ASN A 118 -7.21 -41.78 -14.22
C ASN A 118 -7.45 -40.60 -13.27
N PHE A 119 -6.91 -39.42 -13.56
CA PHE A 119 -7.15 -38.23 -12.75
C PHE A 119 -8.63 -37.86 -12.72
N CYS A 120 -9.30 -37.88 -13.88
CA CYS A 120 -10.74 -37.60 -13.96
C CYS A 120 -11.55 -38.61 -13.13
N SER A 121 -11.16 -39.90 -13.16
CA SER A 121 -11.81 -40.94 -12.36
C SER A 121 -11.63 -40.76 -10.85
N ILE A 122 -10.48 -40.24 -10.39
CA ILE A 122 -10.24 -40.00 -8.97
C ILE A 122 -11.05 -38.78 -8.51
N MET A 123 -11.08 -37.72 -9.31
CA MET A 123 -11.78 -36.48 -9.00
C MET A 123 -13.30 -36.52 -9.27
N ASP A 124 -13.84 -37.66 -9.72
CA ASP A 124 -15.22 -37.82 -10.18
C ASP A 124 -15.64 -36.81 -11.26
N LEU A 125 -14.71 -36.46 -12.17
CA LEU A 125 -14.91 -35.48 -13.23
C LEU A 125 -15.28 -36.13 -14.57
N VAL A 126 -16.18 -35.48 -15.31
CA VAL A 126 -16.51 -35.90 -16.68
C VAL A 126 -15.47 -35.33 -17.65
N ARG A 127 -14.88 -36.18 -18.52
CA ARG A 127 -13.80 -35.76 -19.44
C ARG A 127 -14.15 -34.54 -20.31
N ASN A 128 -15.43 -34.35 -20.65
CA ASN A 128 -15.91 -33.23 -21.46
C ASN A 128 -15.88 -31.88 -20.72
N GLU A 129 -15.85 -31.90 -19.38
CA GLU A 129 -15.74 -30.70 -18.55
C GLU A 129 -14.28 -30.27 -18.36
N CYS A 130 -13.34 -31.19 -18.58
CA CYS A 130 -11.91 -30.93 -18.51
C CYS A 130 -11.38 -30.30 -19.81
N PRO A 131 -10.31 -29.48 -19.74
CA PRO A 131 -9.68 -28.91 -20.93
C PRO A 131 -9.24 -29.95 -21.97
N THR A 132 -9.32 -29.59 -23.25
CA THR A 132 -8.93 -30.47 -24.35
C THR A 132 -7.41 -30.70 -24.40
N GLY A 133 -7.00 -31.87 -24.89
CA GLY A 133 -5.58 -32.23 -25.00
C GLY A 133 -4.99 -32.81 -23.71
N VAL A 134 -3.67 -33.04 -23.73
CA VAL A 134 -2.88 -33.65 -22.65
C VAL A 134 -1.73 -32.70 -22.29
N PRO A 135 -1.66 -32.18 -21.05
CA PRO A 135 -0.76 -31.08 -20.72
C PRO A 135 0.72 -31.49 -20.53
N GLY A 136 0.98 -32.74 -20.15
CA GLY A 136 2.33 -33.27 -19.88
C GLY A 136 3.02 -33.92 -21.08
N LEU A 137 2.52 -33.74 -22.30
CA LEU A 137 3.18 -34.30 -23.49
C LEU A 137 4.56 -33.67 -23.70
N SER A 138 5.55 -34.50 -23.99
CA SER A 138 6.93 -34.05 -24.17
C SER A 138 7.10 -33.16 -25.41
N LYS A 139 8.24 -32.46 -25.50
CA LYS A 139 8.52 -31.56 -26.63
C LYS A 139 8.58 -32.32 -27.96
N GLU A 140 8.99 -33.58 -27.93
CA GLU A 140 9.07 -34.45 -29.09
C GLU A 140 7.69 -34.95 -29.54
N GLN A 141 6.80 -35.21 -28.59
CA GLN A 141 5.44 -35.70 -28.84
C GLN A 141 4.49 -34.57 -29.27
N PHE A 142 4.76 -33.34 -28.82
CA PHE A 142 3.98 -32.16 -29.14
C PHE A 142 4.90 -31.00 -29.60
N PRO A 143 5.23 -30.97 -30.91
CA PRO A 143 6.24 -30.04 -31.45
C PRO A 143 5.75 -28.59 -31.58
N ASP A 144 4.43 -28.35 -31.74
CA ASP A 144 3.88 -26.99 -31.77
C ASP A 144 3.92 -26.37 -30.37
N ALA A 145 4.91 -25.50 -30.16
CA ALA A 145 5.15 -24.86 -28.88
C ALA A 145 4.00 -23.94 -28.44
N ALA A 146 3.33 -23.25 -29.38
CA ALA A 146 2.27 -22.30 -29.06
C ALA A 146 0.99 -23.04 -28.64
N LEU A 147 0.61 -24.08 -29.38
CA LEU A 147 -0.57 -24.89 -29.05
C LEU A 147 -0.34 -25.67 -27.75
N ARG A 148 0.89 -26.19 -27.53
CA ARG A 148 1.26 -26.86 -26.27
C ARG A 148 1.17 -25.92 -25.07
N PHE A 149 1.67 -24.70 -25.21
CA PHE A 149 1.57 -23.69 -24.15
C PHE A 149 0.11 -23.37 -23.81
N ASN A 150 -0.74 -23.20 -24.83
CA ASN A 150 -2.17 -22.95 -24.63
C ASN A 150 -2.88 -24.08 -23.90
N VAL A 151 -2.62 -25.34 -24.27
CA VAL A 151 -3.17 -26.52 -23.58
C VAL A 151 -2.73 -26.50 -22.11
N ARG A 152 -1.44 -26.33 -21.84
CA ARG A 152 -0.91 -26.28 -20.46
C ARG A 152 -1.51 -25.14 -19.63
N ARG A 153 -1.66 -23.94 -20.22
CA ARG A 153 -2.31 -22.79 -19.58
C ARG A 153 -3.76 -23.08 -19.22
N GLN A 154 -4.54 -23.68 -20.13
CA GLN A 154 -5.94 -24.03 -19.86
C GLN A 154 -6.06 -25.07 -18.75
N TRP A 155 -5.20 -26.10 -18.78
CA TRP A 155 -5.11 -27.10 -17.71
C TRP A 155 -4.71 -26.50 -16.38
N HIS A 156 -3.72 -25.60 -16.34
CA HIS A 156 -3.30 -24.92 -15.10
C HIS A 156 -4.46 -24.19 -14.45
N ARG A 157 -5.14 -23.31 -15.21
CA ARG A 157 -6.30 -22.56 -14.71
C ARG A 157 -7.44 -23.47 -14.23
N PHE A 158 -7.66 -24.60 -14.91
CA PHE A 158 -8.66 -25.58 -14.50
C PHE A 158 -8.27 -26.32 -13.21
N LEU A 159 -7.00 -26.69 -13.05
CA LEU A 159 -6.53 -27.46 -11.90
C LEU A 159 -6.51 -26.62 -10.62
N VAL A 160 -6.15 -25.33 -10.72
CA VAL A 160 -6.14 -24.41 -9.57
C VAL A 160 -7.53 -24.24 -8.95
N THR A 161 -8.62 -24.36 -9.72
CA THR A 161 -9.99 -24.22 -9.21
C THR A 161 -10.56 -25.50 -8.58
N GLN A 162 -9.83 -26.62 -8.64
CA GLN A 162 -10.29 -27.88 -8.05
C GLN A 162 -10.11 -27.87 -6.53
N GLN A 163 -10.99 -28.60 -5.82
CA GLN A 163 -10.90 -28.77 -4.37
C GLN A 163 -11.06 -30.25 -4.02
N PRO A 164 -9.97 -31.05 -4.05
CA PRO A 164 -10.06 -32.48 -3.76
C PRO A 164 -10.41 -32.72 -2.29
N ASN A 165 -11.23 -33.73 -2.02
CA ASN A 165 -11.40 -34.25 -0.66
C ASN A 165 -10.13 -35.02 -0.21
N TRP A 166 -10.06 -35.43 1.06
CA TRP A 166 -8.87 -36.09 1.59
C TRP A 166 -8.49 -37.37 0.84
N LEU A 167 -9.47 -38.23 0.53
CA LEU A 167 -9.22 -39.50 -0.18
C LEU A 167 -8.68 -39.25 -1.58
N GLN A 168 -9.28 -38.29 -2.30
CA GLN A 168 -8.84 -37.87 -3.63
C GLN A 168 -7.42 -37.27 -3.57
N ALA A 169 -7.15 -36.38 -2.62
CA ALA A 169 -5.85 -35.74 -2.46
C ALA A 169 -4.75 -36.77 -2.14
N LYS A 170 -5.05 -37.75 -1.26
CA LYS A 170 -4.14 -38.85 -0.93
C LYS A 170 -3.85 -39.74 -2.14
N GLU A 171 -4.88 -40.18 -2.86
CA GLU A 171 -4.69 -41.03 -4.05
C GLU A 171 -3.91 -40.30 -5.16
N ILE A 172 -4.19 -39.01 -5.35
CA ILE A 172 -3.44 -38.16 -6.30
C ILE A 172 -1.97 -38.05 -5.89
N ALA A 173 -1.68 -37.78 -4.62
CA ALA A 173 -0.32 -37.70 -4.12
C ALA A 173 0.45 -39.03 -4.28
N GLU A 174 -0.21 -40.17 -4.07
CA GLU A 174 0.39 -41.49 -4.24
C GLU A 174 0.67 -41.83 -5.71
N LYS A 175 -0.28 -41.55 -6.61
CA LYS A 175 -0.24 -41.93 -8.02
C LYS A 175 0.61 -40.97 -8.86
N PHE A 176 0.45 -39.67 -8.65
CA PHE A 176 1.11 -38.60 -9.41
C PHE A 176 2.27 -37.95 -8.64
N LYS A 177 2.65 -38.44 -7.45
CA LYS A 177 3.81 -37.93 -6.69
C LYS A 177 3.77 -36.42 -6.39
N THR A 178 2.58 -35.85 -6.35
CA THR A 178 2.36 -34.49 -5.85
C THR A 178 2.52 -34.47 -4.32
N SER A 179 2.76 -33.30 -3.75
CA SER A 179 2.48 -33.10 -2.32
C SER A 179 0.99 -32.84 -2.12
N LEU A 180 0.55 -32.75 -0.87
CA LEU A 180 -0.84 -32.51 -0.52
C LEU A 180 -1.21 -31.03 -0.72
N PRO A 181 -2.29 -30.73 -1.47
CA PRO A 181 -2.77 -29.36 -1.63
C PRO A 181 -3.53 -28.87 -0.38
N PRO A 182 -3.71 -27.54 -0.21
CA PRO A 182 -4.66 -26.99 0.75
C PRO A 182 -6.07 -27.55 0.54
N SER A 183 -6.85 -27.88 1.58
CA SER A 183 -6.59 -27.73 3.02
C SER A 183 -5.87 -28.92 3.68
N HIS A 184 -5.47 -29.94 2.92
CA HIS A 184 -4.85 -31.17 3.42
C HIS A 184 -3.35 -31.04 3.72
N ASN A 185 -2.88 -29.82 3.95
CA ASN A 185 -1.48 -29.53 4.27
C ASN A 185 -1.38 -28.58 5.49
N PRO A 186 -1.44 -29.14 6.72
CA PRO A 186 -1.37 -28.34 7.95
C PRO A 186 -0.07 -27.53 8.10
N TRP A 187 -0.10 -26.50 8.94
CA TRP A 187 1.04 -25.61 9.22
C TRP A 187 2.06 -26.23 10.18
N PHE A 188 2.66 -27.36 9.79
CA PHE A 188 3.58 -28.11 10.64
C PHE A 188 4.81 -27.32 11.10
N LEU A 189 5.25 -26.30 10.36
CA LEU A 189 6.41 -25.48 10.75
C LEU A 189 6.16 -24.70 12.05
N ASP A 190 4.90 -24.35 12.32
CA ASP A 190 4.56 -23.51 13.48
C ASP A 190 4.44 -24.31 14.77
N LEU A 191 4.06 -25.59 14.67
CA LEU A 191 3.85 -26.47 15.82
C LEU A 191 5.18 -26.70 16.55
N PRO A 192 5.29 -26.29 17.84
CA PRO A 192 6.49 -26.58 18.62
C PRO A 192 6.68 -28.09 18.78
N ILE A 193 7.90 -28.56 18.57
CA ILE A 193 8.22 -29.99 18.65
C ILE A 193 7.97 -30.53 20.07
N GLU A 194 8.15 -29.67 21.07
CA GLU A 194 8.00 -29.97 22.50
C GLU A 194 6.55 -30.33 22.88
N TRP A 195 5.56 -29.88 22.09
CA TRP A 195 4.15 -30.17 22.35
C TRP A 195 3.71 -31.50 21.75
N VAL A 196 4.42 -31.98 20.73
CA VAL A 196 4.01 -33.11 19.89
C VAL A 196 3.85 -34.42 20.68
N PRO A 197 4.77 -34.83 21.59
CA PRO A 197 4.62 -36.10 22.31
C PRO A 197 3.33 -36.17 23.13
N GLU A 198 2.99 -35.09 23.83
CA GLU A 198 1.80 -35.01 24.68
C GLU A 198 0.53 -34.88 23.83
N PHE A 199 0.60 -34.12 22.72
CA PHE A 199 -0.50 -34.02 21.77
C PHE A 199 -0.82 -35.37 21.11
N ILE A 200 0.19 -36.17 20.76
CA ILE A 200 0.01 -37.52 20.23
C ILE A 200 -0.74 -38.44 21.21
N GLU A 201 -0.51 -38.32 22.52
CA GLU A 201 -1.27 -39.08 23.53
C GLU A 201 -2.74 -38.69 23.56
N LEU A 202 -3.05 -37.39 23.41
CA LEU A 202 -4.43 -36.93 23.27
C LEU A 202 -5.09 -37.49 22.00
N LEU A 203 -4.36 -37.49 20.87
CA LEU A 203 -4.86 -38.02 19.60
C LEU A 203 -5.17 -39.52 19.65
N LYS A 204 -4.43 -40.31 20.44
CA LYS A 204 -4.74 -41.75 20.65
C LYS A 204 -6.10 -41.97 21.31
N GLN A 205 -6.56 -41.01 22.11
CA GLN A 205 -7.82 -41.10 22.85
C GLN A 205 -9.00 -40.49 22.07
N ALA A 206 -8.73 -39.84 20.94
CA ALA A 206 -9.74 -39.24 20.08
C ALA A 206 -10.65 -40.30 19.42
N THR A 207 -11.84 -39.88 19.01
CA THR A 207 -12.80 -40.70 18.27
C THR A 207 -13.10 -40.07 16.92
N VAL A 208 -13.28 -40.90 15.89
CA VAL A 208 -13.70 -40.47 14.56
C VAL A 208 -15.19 -40.73 14.42
N GLU A 209 -15.95 -39.72 14.01
CA GLU A 209 -17.40 -39.81 13.83
C GLU A 209 -17.85 -39.16 12.52
N ASP A 210 -19.01 -39.58 12.00
CA ASP A 210 -19.61 -38.99 10.81
C ASP A 210 -20.18 -37.61 11.12
N LEU A 211 -19.89 -36.64 10.26
CA LEU A 211 -20.36 -35.27 10.44
C LEU A 211 -21.79 -35.11 9.88
N GLN A 212 -22.69 -34.47 10.63
CA GLN A 212 -24.00 -34.11 10.10
C GLN A 212 -23.88 -33.01 9.04
N ALA A 213 -24.72 -33.07 8.00
CA ALA A 213 -24.78 -32.06 6.96
C ALA A 213 -25.21 -30.70 7.55
N ASP A 214 -24.40 -29.67 7.35
CA ASP A 214 -24.63 -28.32 7.88
C ASP A 214 -25.14 -27.36 6.77
N SER A 215 -25.80 -26.29 7.19
CA SER A 215 -26.42 -25.28 6.32
C SER A 215 -25.48 -24.21 5.77
N ASN A 216 -24.31 -23.96 6.39
CA ASN A 216 -23.39 -22.89 5.98
C ASN A 216 -22.31 -23.37 5.00
N GLN A 217 -22.61 -23.29 3.70
CA GLN A 217 -21.73 -23.73 2.62
C GLN A 217 -20.62 -22.73 2.25
N ASN A 218 -20.65 -21.51 2.80
CA ASN A 218 -19.77 -20.42 2.40
C ASN A 218 -18.42 -20.37 3.14
N LEU A 219 -18.27 -21.09 4.25
CA LEU A 219 -17.08 -21.08 5.09
C LEU A 219 -16.05 -22.11 4.63
N MET A 220 -14.77 -21.73 4.69
CA MET A 220 -13.64 -22.59 4.32
C MET A 220 -12.80 -22.98 5.55
N PRO A 221 -11.94 -24.00 5.43
CA PRO A 221 -12.02 -25.07 4.44
C PRO A 221 -13.31 -25.88 4.58
N LYS A 222 -13.73 -26.54 3.48
CA LYS A 222 -14.88 -27.46 3.51
C LYS A 222 -14.65 -28.54 4.56
N ARG A 223 -15.73 -28.86 5.28
CA ARG A 223 -15.70 -29.95 6.27
C ARG A 223 -15.56 -31.29 5.56
N GLU A 224 -14.77 -32.17 6.14
CA GLU A 224 -14.66 -33.56 5.72
C GLU A 224 -15.94 -34.33 6.12
N GLU A 225 -16.21 -35.46 5.45
CA GLU A 225 -17.38 -36.32 5.76
C GLU A 225 -17.36 -36.84 7.20
N LYS A 226 -16.16 -37.01 7.74
CA LYS A 226 -15.90 -37.42 9.12
C LYS A 226 -15.13 -36.33 9.85
N CYS A 227 -15.27 -36.29 11.18
CA CYS A 227 -14.49 -35.42 12.04
C CYS A 227 -13.74 -36.20 13.11
N LEU A 228 -12.70 -35.55 13.64
CA LEU A 228 -11.96 -36.03 14.80
C LEU A 228 -12.46 -35.30 16.06
N ARG A 229 -13.06 -36.04 17.00
CA ARG A 229 -13.50 -35.53 18.29
C ARG A 229 -12.47 -35.86 19.38
N ILE A 230 -12.02 -34.84 20.09
CA ILE A 230 -11.20 -34.95 21.30
C ILE A 230 -12.10 -34.64 22.49
N LYS A 231 -12.39 -35.67 23.29
CA LYS A 231 -13.25 -35.56 24.47
C LYS A 231 -12.62 -34.69 25.55
N ASP A 232 -13.43 -33.85 26.19
CA ASP A 232 -13.00 -32.87 27.19
C ASP A 232 -11.88 -31.93 26.69
N GLY A 233 -11.68 -31.84 25.37
CA GLY A 233 -10.56 -31.14 24.73
C GLY A 233 -10.53 -29.64 25.02
N VAL A 234 -11.68 -29.05 25.39
CA VAL A 234 -11.85 -27.62 25.69
C VAL A 234 -12.60 -27.40 27.00
N ILE A 235 -12.57 -28.37 27.92
CA ILE A 235 -13.19 -28.23 29.24
C ILE A 235 -12.73 -26.94 29.93
N ASN A 236 -13.67 -26.21 30.54
CA ASN A 236 -13.46 -24.90 31.18
C ASN A 236 -13.04 -23.75 30.24
N TRP A 237 -13.06 -23.94 28.92
CA TRP A 237 -12.78 -22.84 27.98
C TRP A 237 -13.90 -21.79 28.00
N LYS A 238 -13.53 -20.51 27.97
CA LYS A 238 -14.45 -19.38 27.89
C LYS A 238 -13.95 -18.35 26.88
N SER A 239 -14.88 -17.73 26.17
CA SER A 239 -14.60 -16.70 25.17
C SER A 239 -13.85 -15.49 25.73
N ASP A 240 -14.13 -15.11 26.97
CA ASP A 240 -13.60 -13.89 27.61
C ASP A 240 -12.08 -13.91 27.76
N ILE A 241 -11.46 -15.10 27.78
CA ILE A 241 -10.00 -15.27 27.86
C ILE A 241 -9.30 -14.65 26.63
N MET A 242 -9.99 -14.57 25.48
CA MET A 242 -9.44 -13.92 24.27
C MET A 242 -9.39 -12.39 24.39
N LEU A 243 -10.16 -11.78 25.28
CA LEU A 243 -10.13 -10.33 25.52
C LEU A 243 -8.94 -9.92 26.39
N GLU A 244 -8.27 -10.87 27.03
CA GLU A 244 -7.09 -10.62 27.85
C GLU A 244 -5.87 -10.35 27.00
N MET A 245 -5.02 -9.43 27.46
CA MET A 245 -3.76 -9.13 26.81
C MET A 245 -2.68 -10.10 27.31
N SER A 246 -1.88 -10.63 26.39
CA SER A 246 -0.69 -11.40 26.72
C SER A 246 0.19 -10.64 27.75
N PRO A 247 0.84 -11.28 28.73
CA PRO A 247 1.81 -10.65 29.63
C PRO A 247 3.14 -10.35 28.90
N ALA A 248 3.98 -9.46 29.45
CA ALA A 248 5.17 -8.95 28.74
C ALA A 248 6.21 -10.05 28.54
N GLU A 249 6.28 -10.95 29.52
CA GLU A 249 7.05 -12.18 29.52
C GLU A 249 6.10 -13.28 30.01
N ILE A 250 6.18 -14.46 29.39
CA ILE A 250 5.48 -15.67 29.82
C ILE A 250 6.44 -16.84 29.69
N SER A 251 6.53 -17.64 30.74
CA SER A 251 7.24 -18.91 30.74
C SER A 251 6.25 -20.08 30.80
N VAL A 252 6.72 -21.30 30.56
CA VAL A 252 5.89 -22.50 30.69
C VAL A 252 5.40 -22.66 32.14
N ASP A 253 6.22 -22.29 33.12
CA ASP A 253 5.88 -22.39 34.56
C ASP A 253 4.78 -21.40 35.00
N ASP A 254 4.55 -20.35 34.21
CA ASP A 254 3.49 -19.38 34.45
C ASP A 254 2.12 -19.89 33.97
N ILE A 255 2.08 -20.94 33.15
CA ILE A 255 0.84 -21.49 32.60
C ILE A 255 0.07 -22.21 33.71
N LYS A 256 -1.06 -21.62 34.11
CA LYS A 256 -1.92 -22.12 35.19
C LYS A 256 -3.36 -22.09 34.76
N GLU A 257 -4.11 -23.13 35.12
CA GLU A 257 -5.55 -23.24 34.85
C GLU A 257 -5.90 -23.13 33.35
N ALA A 258 -5.01 -23.60 32.47
CA ALA A 258 -5.28 -23.65 31.03
C ALA A 258 -6.49 -24.56 30.73
N PRO A 259 -7.35 -24.21 29.76
CA PRO A 259 -8.48 -25.04 29.36
C PRO A 259 -8.07 -26.42 28.82
N GLY A 260 -9.00 -27.37 28.80
CA GLY A 260 -8.76 -28.72 28.29
C GLY A 260 -8.14 -29.68 29.30
N PRO A 261 -7.70 -30.87 28.85
CA PRO A 261 -7.10 -31.88 29.71
C PRO A 261 -5.77 -31.41 30.31
N SER A 262 -5.41 -31.91 31.49
CA SER A 262 -4.11 -31.61 32.10
C SER A 262 -2.96 -32.11 31.21
N PHE A 263 -1.98 -31.25 30.95
CA PHE A 263 -0.82 -31.56 30.11
C PHE A 263 0.49 -31.14 30.80
N SER A 264 1.59 -31.75 30.36
CA SER A 264 2.95 -31.35 30.73
C SER A 264 3.78 -31.18 29.46
N VAL A 265 4.20 -29.94 29.17
CA VAL A 265 5.05 -29.63 28.00
C VAL A 265 6.41 -29.12 28.44
N ASP A 266 7.44 -29.45 27.67
CA ASP A 266 8.80 -28.97 27.93
C ASP A 266 8.97 -27.49 27.52
N ASN A 267 9.97 -26.83 28.12
CA ASN A 267 10.45 -25.53 27.65
C ASN A 267 11.01 -25.63 26.22
N PHE A 268 10.82 -24.56 25.44
CA PHE A 268 11.39 -24.48 24.09
C PHE A 268 12.90 -24.66 24.10
N ILE A 269 13.41 -25.44 23.14
CA ILE A 269 14.82 -25.80 23.10
C ILE A 269 15.69 -24.63 22.63
N PHE A 270 15.29 -23.91 21.59
CA PHE A 270 16.13 -22.83 21.02
C PHE A 270 15.48 -21.45 21.07
N ASP A 271 14.26 -21.32 20.54
CA ASP A 271 13.62 -20.01 20.34
C ASP A 271 12.37 -19.88 21.21
N HIS A 272 12.33 -18.86 22.07
CA HIS A 272 11.15 -18.56 22.87
C HIS A 272 10.00 -18.03 22.00
N LYS A 273 8.96 -18.85 21.82
CA LYS A 273 7.73 -18.50 21.09
C LYS A 273 6.65 -18.00 22.05
N LEU A 274 6.71 -16.72 22.44
CA LEU A 274 5.74 -16.09 23.35
C LEU A 274 4.28 -16.24 22.88
N SER A 275 4.02 -16.10 21.57
CA SER A 275 2.67 -16.24 21.01
C SER A 275 2.13 -17.67 21.13
N ALA A 276 2.98 -18.68 21.03
CA ALA A 276 2.59 -20.07 21.23
C ALA A 276 2.25 -20.34 22.71
N LEU A 277 3.06 -19.86 23.65
CA LEU A 277 2.74 -19.99 25.09
C LEU A 277 1.45 -19.28 25.46
N TRP A 278 1.21 -18.10 24.89
CA TRP A 278 -0.05 -17.40 25.10
C TRP A 278 -1.24 -18.17 24.53
N THR A 279 -1.08 -18.75 23.34
CA THR A 279 -2.10 -19.65 22.75
C THR A 279 -2.40 -20.83 23.70
N LEU A 280 -1.36 -21.42 24.28
CA LEU A 280 -1.48 -22.55 25.19
C LEU A 280 -2.22 -22.17 26.48
N GLN A 281 -1.94 -20.97 27.03
CA GLN A 281 -2.69 -20.43 28.18
C GLN A 281 -4.16 -20.18 27.83
N GLN A 282 -4.45 -19.62 26.65
CA GLN A 282 -5.81 -19.24 26.27
C GLN A 282 -6.70 -20.41 25.85
N HIS A 283 -6.11 -21.44 25.23
CA HIS A 283 -6.86 -22.49 24.55
C HIS A 283 -6.52 -23.91 25.03
N GLY A 284 -5.44 -24.09 25.80
CA GLY A 284 -4.96 -25.42 26.18
C GLY A 284 -4.24 -26.16 25.05
N LEU A 285 -3.76 -27.36 25.35
CA LEU A 285 -2.92 -28.12 24.42
C LEU A 285 -3.70 -28.61 23.19
N ALA A 286 -4.92 -29.13 23.35
CA ALA A 286 -5.69 -29.72 22.26
C ALA A 286 -6.11 -28.65 21.23
N LYS A 287 -6.85 -27.63 21.66
CA LYS A 287 -7.28 -26.53 20.80
C LYS A 287 -6.10 -25.66 20.35
N GLY A 288 -5.14 -25.38 21.22
CA GLY A 288 -3.93 -24.63 20.85
C GLY A 288 -3.13 -25.30 19.74
N SER A 289 -2.96 -26.62 19.79
CA SER A 289 -2.28 -27.37 18.71
C SER A 289 -3.09 -27.35 17.41
N ALA A 290 -4.42 -27.51 17.48
CA ALA A 290 -5.30 -27.42 16.31
C ALA A 290 -5.25 -26.04 15.64
N LEU A 291 -5.27 -24.96 16.42
CA LEU A 291 -5.13 -23.58 15.94
C LEU A 291 -3.76 -23.34 15.29
N ILE A 292 -2.67 -23.80 15.92
CA ILE A 292 -1.32 -23.63 15.36
C ILE A 292 -1.15 -24.41 14.05
N LEU A 293 -1.76 -25.59 13.93
CA LEU A 293 -1.74 -26.39 12.71
C LEU A 293 -2.68 -25.86 11.61
N GLY A 294 -3.54 -24.88 11.90
CA GLY A 294 -4.50 -24.35 10.93
C GLY A 294 -5.66 -25.31 10.65
N LEU A 295 -6.10 -26.10 11.64
CA LEU A 295 -7.14 -27.12 11.47
C LEU A 295 -8.51 -26.54 11.84
N ALA A 296 -9.44 -26.46 10.89
CA ALA A 296 -10.79 -25.96 11.15
C ALA A 296 -11.51 -26.85 12.18
N HIS A 297 -12.13 -26.23 13.19
CA HIS A 297 -12.77 -26.94 14.30
C HIS A 297 -13.87 -26.09 14.95
N HIS A 298 -14.71 -26.73 15.75
CA HIS A 298 -15.71 -26.09 16.59
C HIS A 298 -15.82 -26.79 17.95
N HIS A 299 -16.58 -26.19 18.86
CA HIS A 299 -16.86 -26.75 20.18
C HIS A 299 -18.22 -27.46 20.17
N ASP A 300 -18.29 -28.61 20.81
CA ASP A 300 -19.55 -29.30 21.12
C ASP A 300 -19.57 -29.62 22.62
N GLY A 301 -20.11 -28.70 23.41
CA GLY A 301 -19.96 -28.72 24.87
C GLY A 301 -18.50 -28.54 25.29
N ASP A 302 -17.96 -29.49 26.05
CA ASP A 302 -16.57 -29.51 26.50
C ASP A 302 -15.62 -30.23 25.50
N ASP A 303 -16.16 -30.77 24.41
CA ASP A 303 -15.41 -31.50 23.39
C ASP A 303 -14.90 -30.58 22.27
N LEU A 304 -13.73 -30.91 21.74
CA LEU A 304 -13.17 -30.27 20.54
C LEU A 304 -13.44 -31.15 19.31
N VAL A 305 -14.11 -30.59 18.30
CA VAL A 305 -14.46 -31.30 17.07
C VAL A 305 -13.71 -30.69 15.89
N ILE A 306 -12.72 -31.41 15.37
CA ILE A 306 -11.90 -30.97 14.23
C ILE A 306 -12.53 -31.49 12.94
N THR A 307 -12.92 -30.56 12.06
CA THR A 307 -13.77 -30.84 10.90
C THR A 307 -13.02 -30.87 9.58
N SER A 308 -11.78 -30.35 9.51
CA SER A 308 -10.98 -30.35 8.28
C SER A 308 -9.48 -30.41 8.57
N GLY A 309 -8.72 -31.08 7.70
CA GLY A 309 -7.26 -31.23 7.77
C GLY A 309 -6.79 -32.24 8.82
N TRP A 310 -7.70 -32.79 9.63
CA TRP A 310 -7.37 -33.76 10.67
C TRP A 310 -6.86 -35.08 10.06
N SER A 311 -7.41 -35.51 8.92
CA SER A 311 -6.98 -36.73 8.25
C SER A 311 -5.51 -36.65 7.80
N ALA A 312 -5.12 -35.48 7.26
CA ALA A 312 -3.74 -35.18 6.89
C ALA A 312 -2.80 -35.17 8.09
N MET A 313 -3.23 -34.56 9.20
CA MET A 313 -2.47 -34.58 10.46
C MET A 313 -2.28 -36.01 10.98
N MET A 314 -3.32 -36.84 10.96
CA MET A 314 -3.26 -38.23 11.43
C MET A 314 -2.28 -39.07 10.60
N GLU A 315 -2.32 -38.95 9.27
CA GLU A 315 -1.33 -39.60 8.38
C GLU A 315 0.09 -39.11 8.68
N ALA A 316 0.28 -37.79 8.85
CA ALA A 316 1.58 -37.19 9.13
C ALA A 316 2.21 -37.69 10.45
N PHE A 317 1.38 -37.94 11.47
CA PHE A 317 1.81 -38.50 12.75
C PHE A 317 1.78 -40.04 12.81
N GLY A 318 1.50 -40.73 11.70
CA GLY A 318 1.62 -42.18 11.59
C GLY A 318 0.43 -42.96 12.15
N PHE A 319 -0.75 -42.35 12.20
CA PHE A 319 -2.00 -42.99 12.54
C PHE A 319 -2.71 -43.50 11.28
N SER A 320 -3.46 -44.59 11.45
CA SER A 320 -4.51 -45.04 10.53
C SER A 320 -5.83 -45.11 11.28
N ILE A 321 -6.93 -45.08 10.54
CA ILE A 321 -8.27 -45.13 11.10
C ILE A 321 -8.80 -46.55 10.90
N ASP A 322 -9.28 -47.19 11.97
CA ASP A 322 -9.98 -48.49 11.92
C ASP A 322 -11.34 -48.35 12.61
N GLY A 323 -12.41 -48.35 11.81
CA GLY A 323 -13.75 -47.95 12.26
C GLY A 323 -13.76 -46.51 12.77
N ASP A 324 -14.02 -46.35 14.07
CA ASP A 324 -14.19 -45.05 14.75
C ASP A 324 -12.98 -44.67 15.62
N LYS A 325 -11.90 -45.47 15.60
CA LYS A 325 -10.74 -45.26 16.47
C LYS A 325 -9.45 -45.06 15.68
N PRO A 326 -8.59 -44.13 16.13
CA PRO A 326 -7.26 -43.97 15.58
C PRO A 326 -6.33 -45.06 16.12
N ILE A 327 -5.68 -45.79 15.21
CA ILE A 327 -4.66 -46.79 15.50
C ILE A 327 -3.30 -46.25 15.07
N MET A 328 -2.36 -46.22 16.00
CA MET A 328 -0.97 -45.82 15.71
C MET A 328 -0.23 -46.97 15.02
N ILE A 329 0.18 -46.77 13.76
CA ILE A 329 0.96 -47.76 13.00
C ILE A 329 2.45 -47.60 13.28
N VAL A 330 2.90 -46.36 13.41
CA VAL A 330 4.30 -46.01 13.68
C VAL A 330 4.38 -45.39 15.06
N ASP A 331 5.32 -45.81 15.91
CA ASP A 331 5.58 -45.22 17.22
C ASP A 331 6.20 -43.82 17.09
N SER A 332 5.38 -42.86 16.63
CA SER A 332 5.77 -41.49 16.32
C SER A 332 6.20 -40.75 17.57
N LYS A 333 5.56 -41.01 18.72
CA LYS A 333 5.94 -40.44 20.02
C LYS A 333 7.41 -40.64 20.32
N LYS A 334 7.89 -41.89 20.25
CA LYS A 334 9.29 -42.21 20.51
C LYS A 334 10.25 -41.52 19.53
N ILE A 335 9.87 -41.42 18.26
CA ILE A 335 10.66 -40.74 17.24
C ILE A 335 10.81 -39.24 17.57
N PHE A 336 9.74 -38.59 18.02
CA PHE A 336 9.77 -37.19 18.46
C PHE A 336 10.60 -37.01 19.74
N GLU A 337 10.43 -37.88 20.74
CA GLU A 337 11.22 -37.86 21.98
C GLU A 337 12.73 -38.02 21.71
N ASP A 338 13.11 -38.97 20.85
CA ASP A 338 14.50 -39.18 20.44
C ASP A 338 15.08 -37.94 19.74
N ARG A 339 14.26 -37.27 18.90
CA ARG A 339 14.67 -36.02 18.25
C ARG A 339 14.80 -34.87 19.24
N ILE A 340 13.87 -34.71 20.17
CA ILE A 340 13.92 -33.71 21.25
C ILE A 340 15.19 -33.90 22.08
N ALA A 341 15.50 -35.14 22.48
CA ALA A 341 16.72 -35.46 23.21
C ALA A 341 17.99 -35.06 22.43
N LYS A 342 18.02 -35.31 21.11
CA LYS A 342 19.13 -34.88 20.25
C LYS A 342 19.26 -33.35 20.20
N LEU A 343 18.15 -32.63 20.08
CA LEU A 343 18.15 -31.16 20.02
C LEU A 343 18.56 -30.54 21.37
N LYS A 344 18.11 -31.09 22.50
CA LYS A 344 18.56 -30.66 23.84
C LYS A 344 20.07 -30.85 24.02
N LEU A 345 20.63 -31.96 23.53
CA LEU A 345 22.09 -32.15 23.55
C LEU A 345 22.82 -31.10 22.69
N ALA A 346 22.27 -30.73 21.53
CA ALA A 346 22.82 -29.69 20.67
C ALA A 346 22.76 -28.31 21.36
N GLU A 347 21.62 -27.95 21.96
CA GLU A 347 21.45 -26.73 22.76
C GLU A 347 22.52 -26.63 23.85
N THR A 348 22.74 -27.70 24.61
CA THR A 348 23.73 -27.69 25.70
C THR A 348 25.16 -27.49 25.19
N VAL A 349 25.48 -27.98 24.00
CA VAL A 349 26.78 -27.75 23.36
C VAL A 349 26.91 -26.28 22.92
N LEU A 350 25.86 -25.71 22.34
CA LEU A 350 25.84 -24.32 21.88
C LEU A 350 25.89 -23.34 23.06
N ALA A 351 25.07 -23.55 24.10
CA ALA A 351 25.03 -22.72 25.29
C ALA A 351 26.39 -22.68 26.03
N LYS A 352 27.10 -23.82 26.08
CA LYS A 352 28.46 -23.87 26.64
C LYS A 352 29.45 -23.02 25.85
N GLU A 353 29.31 -22.97 24.52
CA GLU A 353 30.17 -22.16 23.67
C GLU A 353 29.80 -20.68 23.74
N GLU A 354 28.51 -20.34 23.80
CA GLU A 354 28.03 -18.97 23.99
C GLU A 354 28.53 -18.40 25.33
N LEU A 355 28.46 -19.17 26.43
CA LEU A 355 29.02 -18.79 27.72
C LEU A 355 30.55 -18.58 27.67
N ARG A 356 31.28 -19.45 26.97
CA ARG A 356 32.74 -19.31 26.79
C ARG A 356 33.09 -18.03 26.03
N LEU A 357 32.34 -17.72 24.98
CA LEU A 357 32.51 -16.50 24.20
C LEU A 357 32.19 -15.25 25.03
N GLU A 358 31.13 -15.26 25.84
CA GLU A 358 30.82 -14.17 26.75
C GLU A 358 31.93 -13.93 27.79
N GLU A 359 32.50 -15.00 28.37
CA GLU A 359 33.62 -14.90 29.30
C GLU A 359 34.87 -14.32 28.63
N LEU A 360 35.20 -14.82 27.43
CA LEU A 360 36.32 -14.31 26.62
C LEU A 360 36.13 -12.83 26.26
N GLU A 361 34.92 -12.42 25.88
CA GLU A 361 34.61 -11.02 25.59
C GLU A 361 34.73 -10.13 26.83
N LYS A 362 34.30 -10.61 28.01
CA LYS A 362 34.49 -9.88 29.28
C LYS A 362 35.97 -9.67 29.58
N GLU A 363 36.80 -10.70 29.41
CA GLU A 363 38.26 -10.58 29.60
C GLU A 363 38.89 -9.60 28.60
N ARG A 364 38.53 -9.71 27.31
CA ARG A 364 38.98 -8.80 26.26
C ARG A 364 38.55 -7.37 26.53
N ALA A 365 37.33 -7.15 27.02
CA ALA A 365 36.82 -5.84 27.37
C ALA A 365 37.58 -5.21 28.54
N ILE A 366 37.92 -5.99 29.58
CA ILE A 366 38.72 -5.49 30.71
C ILE A 366 40.11 -5.03 30.24
N GLN A 367 40.79 -5.84 29.42
CA GLN A 367 42.10 -5.47 28.86
C GLN A 367 42.00 -4.26 27.92
N ARG A 368 40.97 -4.22 27.07
CA ARG A 368 40.69 -3.08 26.19
C ARG A 368 40.48 -1.80 26.97
N ILE A 369 39.61 -1.80 27.98
CA ILE A 369 39.29 -0.62 28.80
C ILE A 369 40.54 -0.16 29.57
N SER A 370 41.34 -1.08 30.11
CA SER A 370 42.60 -0.76 30.79
C SER A 370 43.60 -0.08 29.83
N ALA A 371 43.75 -0.63 28.62
CA ALA A 371 44.65 -0.10 27.60
C ALA A 371 44.18 1.26 27.05
N GLU A 372 42.88 1.42 26.79
CA GLU A 372 42.27 2.69 26.38
C GLU A 372 42.41 3.76 27.48
N THR A 373 42.21 3.40 28.75
CA THR A 373 42.35 4.32 29.88
C THR A 373 43.80 4.80 30.05
N ASN A 374 44.77 3.88 29.96
CA ASN A 374 46.19 4.23 30.00
C ASN A 374 46.61 5.10 28.80
N ALA A 375 46.12 4.81 27.60
CA ALA A 375 46.40 5.63 26.41
C ALA A 375 45.81 7.05 26.53
N ARG A 376 44.61 7.20 27.12
CA ARG A 376 44.02 8.52 27.42
C ARG A 376 44.82 9.30 28.46
N GLN A 377 45.30 8.64 29.51
CA GLN A 377 46.16 9.29 30.53
C GLN A 377 47.50 9.77 29.95
N LEU A 378 48.00 9.10 28.92
CA LEU A 378 49.20 9.49 28.18
C LEU A 378 48.96 10.59 27.12
N GLY A 379 47.73 11.12 27.02
CA GLY A 379 47.39 12.21 26.11
C GLY A 379 47.30 11.81 24.63
N LYS A 380 47.16 10.52 24.32
CA LYS A 380 47.03 10.04 22.94
C LYS A 380 45.71 10.47 22.30
N SER A 381 45.69 10.53 20.96
CA SER A 381 44.47 10.84 20.21
C SER A 381 43.42 9.72 20.34
N ILE A 382 42.16 10.03 20.06
CA ILE A 382 41.05 9.07 20.14
C ILE A 382 41.30 7.86 19.23
N ALA A 383 41.79 8.08 18.01
CA ALA A 383 42.07 7.01 17.05
C ALA A 383 43.19 6.08 17.52
N GLU A 384 44.27 6.62 18.09
CA GLU A 384 45.37 5.82 18.64
C GLU A 384 44.94 5.04 19.89
N THR A 385 44.05 5.62 20.70
CA THR A 385 43.49 4.99 21.90
C THR A 385 42.67 3.76 21.53
N ASP A 386 41.78 3.88 20.54
CA ASP A 386 40.95 2.76 20.06
C ASP A 386 41.80 1.64 19.43
N GLU A 387 42.85 2.01 18.69
CA GLU A 387 43.76 1.05 18.07
C GLU A 387 44.54 0.26 19.12
N ILE A 388 45.06 0.94 20.14
CA ILE A 388 45.71 0.31 21.30
C ILE A 388 44.74 -0.62 22.04
N GLY A 389 43.48 -0.19 22.20
CA GLY A 389 42.42 -1.00 22.79
C GLY A 389 42.14 -2.28 22.01
N ARG A 390 42.09 -2.21 20.67
CA ARG A 390 41.92 -3.40 19.82
C ARG A 390 43.10 -4.35 19.89
N ILE A 391 44.33 -3.83 19.82
CA ILE A 391 45.54 -4.66 19.92
C ILE A 391 45.59 -5.37 21.29
N ALA A 392 45.23 -4.66 22.36
CA ALA A 392 45.17 -5.23 23.71
C ALA A 392 44.12 -6.36 23.82
N ALA A 393 42.94 -6.19 23.22
CA ALA A 393 41.93 -7.24 23.15
C ALA A 393 42.39 -8.45 22.31
N ALA A 394 43.07 -8.20 21.18
CA ALA A 394 43.56 -9.24 20.28
C ALA A 394 44.68 -10.10 20.89
N ASN A 395 45.39 -9.59 21.91
CA ASN A 395 46.42 -10.35 22.62
C ASN A 395 45.87 -11.51 23.45
N ILE A 396 44.56 -11.57 23.72
CA ILE A 396 43.90 -12.72 24.34
C ILE A 396 43.49 -13.70 23.22
N PRO A 397 44.20 -14.83 23.04
CA PRO A 397 43.91 -15.80 21.99
C PRO A 397 42.57 -16.49 22.27
N ASP A 398 41.83 -16.80 21.19
CA ASP A 398 40.63 -17.64 21.27
C ASP A 398 41.04 -19.09 20.99
N GLU A 399 40.93 -19.96 21.99
CA GLU A 399 41.26 -21.39 21.88
C GLU A 399 40.18 -22.19 21.11
N GLY A 400 39.03 -21.57 20.82
CA GLY A 400 37.90 -22.20 20.12
C GLY A 400 37.08 -23.16 21.01
N PRO A 401 36.05 -23.81 20.42
CA PRO A 401 35.22 -24.77 21.14
C PRO A 401 36.00 -26.04 21.48
N LYS A 402 35.66 -26.68 22.62
CA LYS A 402 36.28 -27.93 23.09
C LYS A 402 36.23 -29.08 22.08
N ASP A 403 35.17 -29.14 21.26
CA ASP A 403 35.00 -30.12 20.18
C ASP A 403 34.34 -29.42 18.98
N ALA A 404 35.18 -29.01 18.02
CA ALA A 404 34.73 -28.24 16.86
C ALA A 404 33.74 -29.01 15.97
N ASN A 405 33.88 -30.33 15.85
CA ASN A 405 32.99 -31.15 15.01
C ASN A 405 31.60 -31.27 15.64
N LYS A 406 31.52 -31.48 16.96
CA LYS A 406 30.24 -31.51 17.67
C LYS A 406 29.56 -30.15 17.67
N PHE A 407 30.32 -29.07 17.82
CA PHE A 407 29.79 -27.73 17.72
C PHE A 407 29.17 -27.45 16.34
N LEU A 408 29.90 -27.78 15.26
CA LEU A 408 29.38 -27.63 13.90
C LEU A 408 28.12 -28.48 13.67
N ALA A 409 28.10 -29.74 14.15
CA ALA A 409 26.93 -30.59 14.07
C ALA A 409 25.72 -30.02 14.83
N ALA A 410 25.96 -29.44 16.01
CA ALA A 410 24.91 -28.79 16.80
C ALA A 410 24.37 -27.52 16.12
N GLN A 411 25.24 -26.73 15.46
CA GLN A 411 24.82 -25.58 14.65
C GLN A 411 23.91 -26.03 13.50
N ILE A 412 24.32 -27.07 12.75
CA ILE A 412 23.53 -27.63 11.65
C ILE A 412 22.18 -28.16 12.17
N ASP A 413 22.15 -28.88 13.30
CA ASP A 413 20.91 -29.39 13.88
C ASP A 413 19.95 -28.26 14.31
N ARG A 414 20.47 -27.17 14.91
CA ARG A 414 19.70 -25.98 15.26
C ARG A 414 19.14 -25.29 14.02
N ASP A 415 19.98 -25.05 13.02
CA ASP A 415 19.59 -24.31 11.82
C ASP A 415 18.58 -25.11 10.98
N ASN A 416 18.79 -26.42 10.81
CA ASN A 416 17.82 -27.30 10.16
C ASN A 416 16.48 -27.33 10.89
N HIS A 417 16.48 -27.33 12.24
CA HIS A 417 15.24 -27.29 13.00
C HIS A 417 14.52 -25.94 12.86
N ARG A 418 15.25 -24.83 12.81
CA ARG A 418 14.67 -23.49 12.58
C ARG A 418 14.03 -23.36 11.19
N VAL A 419 14.61 -24.01 10.17
CA VAL A 419 14.12 -23.95 8.79
C VAL A 419 12.97 -24.93 8.56
N ASP A 420 13.16 -26.21 8.90
CA ASP A 420 12.22 -27.28 8.52
C ASP A 420 11.26 -27.71 9.65
N GLY A 421 11.49 -27.26 10.88
CA GLY A 421 10.67 -27.61 12.05
C GLY A 421 10.56 -29.13 12.26
N ILE A 422 9.33 -29.63 12.26
CA ILE A 422 9.00 -31.06 12.41
C ILE A 422 8.81 -31.81 11.08
N LEU A 423 8.79 -31.11 9.94
CA LEU A 423 8.53 -31.70 8.63
C LEU A 423 9.50 -32.84 8.25
N PRO A 424 10.82 -32.79 8.57
CA PRO A 424 11.74 -33.88 8.27
C PRO A 424 11.41 -35.18 9.02
N ILE A 425 10.71 -35.09 10.15
CA ILE A 425 10.25 -36.25 10.92
C ILE A 425 9.00 -36.83 10.25
N ILE A 426 8.06 -35.96 9.86
CA ILE A 426 6.86 -36.35 9.13
C ILE A 426 7.22 -37.09 7.84
N LYS A 427 8.21 -36.59 7.08
CA LYS A 427 8.76 -37.24 5.87
C LYS A 427 9.36 -38.64 6.12
N LYS A 428 9.72 -38.98 7.36
CA LYS A 428 10.19 -40.31 7.75
C LYS A 428 9.05 -41.25 8.17
N ILE A 429 7.96 -40.68 8.70
CA ILE A 429 6.80 -41.43 9.20
C ILE A 429 5.86 -41.78 8.04
N SER A 430 5.48 -40.78 7.24
CA SER A 430 4.55 -40.93 6.13
C SER A 430 5.27 -41.25 4.82
N LYS A 431 4.62 -42.05 3.96
CA LYS A 431 5.11 -42.37 2.59
C LYS A 431 4.78 -41.29 1.56
N LEU A 432 3.84 -40.38 1.87
CA LEU A 432 3.46 -39.26 0.99
C LEU A 432 4.58 -38.22 0.88
N ARG A 433 4.58 -37.47 -0.23
CA ARG A 433 5.45 -36.29 -0.41
C ARG A 433 4.86 -35.14 0.39
N TRP A 434 5.69 -34.48 1.20
CA TRP A 434 5.29 -33.36 2.04
C TRP A 434 6.17 -32.13 1.77
N HIS A 435 5.53 -30.97 1.68
CA HIS A 435 6.17 -29.66 1.60
C HIS A 435 5.48 -28.69 2.56
N HIS A 436 6.20 -27.66 2.99
CA HIS A 436 5.62 -26.65 3.88
C HIS A 436 4.45 -25.93 3.20
N SER A 437 3.31 -25.82 3.89
CA SER A 437 2.18 -25.00 3.45
C SER A 437 2.53 -23.51 3.53
N ALA A 438 2.98 -23.04 4.70
CA ALA A 438 3.36 -21.64 4.94
C ALA A 438 4.78 -21.53 5.51
N PRO A 439 5.84 -21.72 4.69
CA PRO A 439 7.23 -21.64 5.15
C PRO A 439 7.64 -20.23 5.58
N VAL A 440 6.96 -19.19 5.07
CA VAL A 440 7.33 -17.79 5.26
C VAL A 440 6.08 -16.97 5.53
N ARG A 441 6.13 -16.14 6.57
CA ARG A 441 5.15 -15.07 6.82
C ARG A 441 5.80 -13.72 6.59
N ILE A 442 5.03 -12.75 6.08
CA ILE A 442 5.52 -11.42 5.74
C ILE A 442 4.88 -10.39 6.65
N GLY A 443 5.69 -9.73 7.49
CA GLY A 443 5.23 -8.61 8.28
C GLY A 443 4.86 -7.41 7.41
N CYS A 444 3.70 -6.81 7.67
CA CYS A 444 3.23 -5.63 6.96
C CYS A 444 2.74 -4.56 7.93
N ARG A 445 2.81 -3.30 7.50
CA ARG A 445 2.16 -2.16 8.16
C ARG A 445 1.54 -1.24 7.14
N MET A 446 0.39 -0.64 7.47
CA MET A 446 -0.19 0.41 6.64
C MET A 446 0.79 1.59 6.53
N GLY A 447 1.02 2.06 5.31
CA GLY A 447 1.91 3.17 4.98
C GLY A 447 1.12 4.47 4.80
N ARG A 448 0.53 4.63 3.62
CA ARG A 448 -0.29 5.80 3.24
C ARG A 448 -1.66 5.30 2.76
N PRO A 449 -2.76 5.97 3.17
CA PRO A 449 -4.06 5.65 2.59
C PRO A 449 -4.06 5.99 1.10
N GLU A 450 -4.95 5.34 0.38
CA GLU A 450 -5.30 5.64 -1.01
C GLU A 450 -5.71 7.11 -1.17
N LYS A 451 -5.68 7.67 -2.38
CA LYS A 451 -6.10 9.06 -2.63
C LYS A 451 -6.73 9.22 -4.00
N SER A 452 -7.87 9.91 -4.02
CA SER A 452 -8.53 10.36 -5.24
C SER A 452 -9.20 11.71 -4.97
N ALA A 453 -8.56 12.82 -5.33
CA ALA A 453 -9.05 14.16 -5.02
C ALA A 453 -8.49 15.27 -5.94
N PRO A 454 -9.25 16.36 -6.19
CA PRO A 454 -8.76 17.53 -6.92
C PRO A 454 -7.51 18.16 -6.26
N ARG A 455 -6.52 18.55 -7.07
CA ARG A 455 -5.31 19.19 -6.54
C ARG A 455 -5.55 20.67 -6.26
N ILE A 456 -5.80 20.99 -4.99
CA ILE A 456 -6.13 22.35 -4.54
C ILE A 456 -4.91 23.02 -3.89
N MET A 457 -4.55 24.22 -4.36
CA MET A 457 -3.55 25.04 -3.67
C MET A 457 -4.07 25.51 -2.30
N ASN A 458 -3.17 25.67 -1.33
CA ASN A 458 -3.53 26.24 -0.02
C ASN A 458 -3.03 27.69 0.10
N PRO A 459 -3.92 28.71 0.04
CA PRO A 459 -5.37 28.62 -0.15
C PRO A 459 -5.79 28.52 -1.62
N MET A 460 -7.01 28.01 -1.83
CA MET A 460 -7.62 27.78 -3.14
C MET A 460 -7.68 29.07 -3.97
N ALA A 461 -7.41 28.95 -5.27
CA ALA A 461 -7.56 30.03 -6.24
C ALA A 461 -8.21 29.49 -7.52
N HIS A 462 -9.02 30.33 -8.18
CA HIS A 462 -9.58 30.05 -9.52
C HIS A 462 -8.78 30.75 -10.63
N THR A 463 -8.02 31.80 -10.26
CA THR A 463 -7.21 32.59 -11.20
C THR A 463 -5.86 32.94 -10.61
N LEU A 464 -4.84 32.89 -11.45
CA LEU A 464 -3.49 33.38 -11.15
C LEU A 464 -3.40 34.90 -11.33
N PHE A 465 -4.32 35.64 -10.72
CA PHE A 465 -4.36 37.10 -10.68
C PHE A 465 -4.09 37.60 -9.26
N PRO A 466 -3.19 38.58 -9.03
CA PRO A 466 -2.86 39.04 -7.69
C PRO A 466 -3.77 40.19 -7.27
N ILE A 467 -4.43 40.05 -6.11
CA ILE A 467 -5.25 41.13 -5.50
C ILE A 467 -4.73 41.57 -4.13
N GLU A 468 -3.57 41.06 -3.70
CA GLU A 468 -2.98 41.25 -2.37
C GLU A 468 -3.99 41.01 -1.21
N LEU A 469 -4.31 42.04 -0.43
CA LEU A 469 -5.29 42.01 0.66
C LEU A 469 -6.55 42.81 0.30
N ASN A 470 -6.70 43.22 -0.96
CA ASN A 470 -7.86 44.01 -1.38
C ASN A 470 -9.15 43.20 -1.35
N GLY A 471 -9.08 41.88 -1.58
CA GLY A 471 -10.22 40.97 -1.50
C GLY A 471 -10.53 40.42 -0.10
N GLY A 472 -9.96 40.98 0.97
CA GLY A 472 -10.10 40.48 2.34
C GLY A 472 -9.32 39.18 2.60
N ASN A 473 -9.64 38.48 3.71
CA ASN A 473 -8.92 37.27 4.13
C ASN A 473 -9.08 36.11 3.14
N GLN A 474 -10.26 35.98 2.54
CA GLN A 474 -10.58 34.95 1.54
C GLN A 474 -10.13 35.32 0.11
N ARG A 475 -9.65 36.55 -0.11
CA ARG A 475 -9.13 37.02 -1.41
C ARG A 475 -10.16 36.90 -2.53
N LEU A 476 -11.36 37.43 -2.28
CA LEU A 476 -12.45 37.44 -3.24
C LEU A 476 -12.30 38.60 -4.23
N LEU A 477 -12.58 38.32 -5.50
CA LEU A 477 -12.53 39.30 -6.59
C LEU A 477 -13.63 40.37 -6.44
N SER A 478 -14.82 40.00 -5.98
CA SER A 478 -15.94 40.91 -5.72
C SER A 478 -15.56 42.03 -4.74
N ASN A 479 -15.00 41.67 -3.58
CA ASN A 479 -14.50 42.63 -2.59
C ASN A 479 -13.39 43.54 -3.14
N ALA A 480 -12.60 43.06 -4.10
CA ALA A 480 -11.60 43.88 -4.77
C ALA A 480 -12.23 44.85 -5.78
N ALA A 481 -13.32 44.44 -6.45
CA ALA A 481 -14.09 45.25 -7.38
C ALA A 481 -14.72 46.49 -6.72
N ASP A 482 -15.21 46.37 -5.48
CA ASP A 482 -15.77 47.49 -4.72
C ASP A 482 -14.79 48.66 -4.54
N LYS A 483 -13.48 48.39 -4.58
CA LYS A 483 -12.44 49.41 -4.47
C LYS A 483 -12.16 50.17 -5.78
N LYS A 484 -12.78 49.75 -6.89
CA LYS A 484 -12.57 50.21 -8.27
C LYS A 484 -11.15 49.99 -8.80
N ASP A 485 -10.17 50.63 -8.17
CA ASP A 485 -8.75 50.56 -8.50
C ASP A 485 -7.97 49.85 -7.38
N ILE A 486 -7.11 48.91 -7.77
CA ILE A 486 -6.23 48.21 -6.83
C ILE A 486 -4.76 48.46 -7.16
N ARG A 487 -3.95 48.65 -6.12
CA ARG A 487 -2.48 48.71 -6.25
C ARG A 487 -1.89 47.34 -5.97
N VAL A 488 -1.30 46.75 -7.00
CA VAL A 488 -0.75 45.38 -6.96
C VAL A 488 0.58 45.29 -7.70
N GLN A 489 1.39 44.30 -7.34
CA GLN A 489 2.69 44.09 -7.98
C GLN A 489 2.55 43.22 -9.24
N LEU A 490 2.80 43.80 -10.41
CA LEU A 490 2.65 43.16 -11.72
C LEU A 490 3.79 43.54 -12.66
N GLY A 491 4.07 42.68 -13.63
CA GLY A 491 5.02 42.99 -14.71
C GLY A 491 4.44 44.03 -15.66
N LEU A 492 5.02 45.24 -15.68
CA LEU A 492 4.53 46.35 -16.50
C LEU A 492 4.94 46.17 -17.97
N ARG A 493 3.96 46.13 -18.88
CA ARG A 493 4.18 46.07 -20.34
C ARG A 493 3.64 47.33 -21.02
N THR A 494 3.99 47.54 -22.28
CA THR A 494 3.44 48.63 -23.11
C THR A 494 2.78 48.05 -24.35
N CYS A 495 1.57 48.53 -24.66
CA CYS A 495 0.85 48.14 -25.88
C CYS A 495 1.53 48.72 -27.12
N ILE A 496 1.71 47.89 -28.16
CA ILE A 496 2.27 48.33 -29.44
C ILE A 496 1.29 49.19 -30.25
N THR A 497 -0.02 49.02 -30.04
CA THR A 497 -1.08 49.68 -30.81
C THR A 497 -1.42 51.06 -30.26
N CYS A 498 -1.70 51.16 -28.95
CA CYS A 498 -2.10 52.43 -28.33
C CYS A 498 -1.02 53.10 -27.48
N GLY A 499 0.16 52.49 -27.33
CA GLY A 499 1.27 53.02 -26.52
C GLY A 499 1.04 53.06 -25.00
N LYS A 500 -0.16 52.71 -24.51
CA LYS A 500 -0.50 52.72 -23.08
C LYS A 500 0.14 51.56 -22.33
N LYS A 501 0.38 51.76 -21.03
CA LYS A 501 1.02 50.78 -20.12
C LYS A 501 0.01 49.77 -19.59
N SER A 502 0.14 48.49 -19.91
CA SER A 502 -0.77 47.42 -19.50
C SER A 502 0.00 46.28 -18.83
N PRO A 503 -0.49 45.69 -17.72
CA PRO A 503 0.12 44.49 -17.15
C PRO A 503 -0.34 43.18 -17.84
N MET A 504 -1.43 43.22 -18.61
CA MET A 504 -2.01 42.09 -19.33
C MET A 504 -1.29 41.84 -20.66
N LEU A 505 -1.30 40.60 -21.18
CA LEU A 505 -0.75 40.24 -22.51
C LEU A 505 -1.43 41.01 -23.65
N SER A 506 -2.75 41.06 -23.62
CA SER A 506 -3.58 41.92 -24.48
C SER A 506 -3.90 43.22 -23.75
N CYS A 507 -3.91 44.35 -24.46
CA CYS A 507 -4.16 45.65 -23.86
C CYS A 507 -5.56 45.74 -23.24
N HIS A 508 -5.62 45.98 -21.92
CA HIS A 508 -6.86 46.08 -21.15
C HIS A 508 -7.57 47.44 -21.25
N HIS A 509 -6.96 48.45 -21.88
CA HIS A 509 -7.60 49.77 -21.99
C HIS A 509 -8.73 49.73 -23.00
N ARG A 510 -9.88 50.30 -22.62
CA ARG A 510 -11.01 50.55 -23.52
C ARG A 510 -10.62 51.49 -24.67
N LYS A 511 -11.20 51.26 -25.85
CA LYS A 511 -11.16 52.20 -26.97
C LYS A 511 -11.92 53.47 -26.59
N ILE A 512 -11.57 54.54 -27.26
CA ILE A 512 -12.17 55.86 -27.05
C ILE A 512 -13.01 56.17 -28.28
N ASP A 513 -14.22 56.68 -28.07
CA ASP A 513 -15.10 57.13 -29.15
C ASP A 513 -14.66 58.50 -29.73
N GLU A 514 -15.43 59.02 -30.69
CA GLU A 514 -15.18 60.32 -31.31
C GLU A 514 -15.29 61.50 -30.33
N TYR A 515 -15.92 61.30 -29.17
CA TYR A 515 -16.14 62.32 -28.12
C TYR A 515 -15.14 62.26 -26.97
N GLY A 516 -14.24 61.27 -26.96
CA GLY A 516 -13.22 61.13 -25.91
C GLY A 516 -13.65 60.22 -24.75
N GLU A 517 -14.80 59.55 -24.82
CA GLU A 517 -15.32 58.64 -23.79
C GLU A 517 -14.93 57.18 -24.04
N THR A 518 -14.77 56.41 -22.96
CA THR A 518 -14.41 54.98 -23.06
C THR A 518 -15.62 54.13 -23.37
N ILE A 519 -15.56 53.35 -24.46
CA ILE A 519 -16.61 52.41 -24.85
C ILE A 519 -16.50 51.15 -23.97
N VAL A 520 -17.56 50.83 -23.24
CA VAL A 520 -17.63 49.64 -22.37
C VAL A 520 -17.63 48.37 -23.23
N GLY A 521 -16.83 47.36 -22.86
CA GLY A 521 -16.71 46.11 -23.62
C GLY A 521 -15.73 46.15 -24.81
N GLU A 522 -15.42 47.31 -25.38
CA GLU A 522 -14.46 47.42 -26.48
C GLU A 522 -13.04 47.72 -26.01
N LYS A 523 -12.24 46.67 -25.79
CA LYS A 523 -10.81 46.80 -25.45
C LYS A 523 -9.95 47.11 -26.69
N CYS A 524 -8.82 47.79 -26.48
CA CYS A 524 -7.80 48.00 -27.51
C CYS A 524 -7.26 46.69 -28.08
N GLY A 525 -7.14 45.63 -27.25
CA GLY A 525 -6.80 44.28 -27.70
C GLY A 525 -5.35 44.08 -28.15
N GLY A 526 -4.61 45.14 -28.45
CA GLY A 526 -3.25 45.09 -29.01
C GLY A 526 -2.24 44.38 -28.12
N ARG A 527 -1.29 43.68 -28.74
CA ARG A 527 -0.19 42.96 -28.07
C ARG A 527 0.65 43.91 -27.20
N THR A 528 1.09 43.43 -26.05
CA THR A 528 1.91 44.21 -25.12
C THR A 528 3.28 43.57 -24.92
N GLU A 529 4.30 44.41 -24.77
CA GLU A 529 5.69 43.97 -24.62
C GLU A 529 6.41 44.71 -23.50
N PHE A 530 7.45 44.08 -22.98
CA PHE A 530 8.30 44.69 -21.97
C PHE A 530 9.32 45.61 -22.63
N LYS A 531 9.29 46.91 -22.32
CA LYS A 531 10.23 47.89 -22.88
C LYS A 531 11.64 47.85 -22.29
N LYS A 532 11.79 47.35 -21.06
CA LYS A 532 13.07 47.28 -20.34
C LYS A 532 13.49 45.84 -20.16
N GLU A 533 14.78 45.56 -20.25
CA GLU A 533 15.35 44.28 -19.83
C GLU A 533 15.32 44.15 -18.30
N LEU A 534 15.38 42.91 -17.80
CA LEU A 534 15.41 42.66 -16.36
C LEU A 534 16.79 43.03 -15.82
N GLU A 535 16.87 43.91 -14.82
CA GLU A 535 18.12 44.23 -14.13
C GLU A 535 18.81 42.96 -13.60
N THR A 536 20.12 42.85 -13.75
CA THR A 536 20.93 41.68 -13.35
C THR A 536 20.76 41.28 -11.88
N ASN A 537 20.47 42.23 -10.99
CA ASN A 537 20.26 42.00 -9.56
C ASN A 537 18.81 41.65 -9.17
N ARG A 538 17.84 41.70 -10.11
CA ARG A 538 16.43 41.41 -9.83
C ARG A 538 16.03 40.03 -10.36
N ARG A 539 15.43 39.21 -9.49
CA ARG A 539 14.84 37.91 -9.87
C ARG A 539 13.46 38.02 -10.50
N ARG A 540 12.77 39.15 -10.35
CA ARG A 540 11.38 39.35 -10.78
C ARG A 540 11.16 40.77 -11.32
N ARG A 541 10.21 40.90 -12.26
CA ARG A 541 9.90 42.14 -12.98
C ARG A 541 8.84 43.04 -12.35
N GLY A 542 8.14 42.57 -11.34
CA GLY A 542 6.92 43.25 -10.92
C GLY A 542 7.18 44.57 -10.21
N GLU A 543 6.45 45.57 -10.66
CA GLU A 543 6.38 46.92 -10.11
C GLU A 543 5.00 47.15 -9.53
N ILE A 544 4.89 47.98 -8.49
CA ILE A 544 3.59 48.34 -7.91
C ILE A 544 2.88 49.23 -8.93
N THR A 545 1.77 48.72 -9.47
CA THR A 545 0.98 49.40 -10.50
C THR A 545 -0.48 49.47 -10.05
N THR A 546 -1.17 50.55 -10.44
CA THR A 546 -2.62 50.68 -10.26
C THR A 546 -3.33 49.96 -11.41
N VAL A 547 -4.28 49.09 -11.08
CA VAL A 547 -5.08 48.33 -12.03
C VAL A 547 -6.56 48.63 -11.80
N PRO A 548 -7.32 49.05 -12.84
CA PRO A 548 -8.76 49.29 -12.73
C PRO A 548 -9.52 47.96 -12.77
N ILE A 549 -9.64 47.31 -11.62
CA ILE A 549 -10.16 45.94 -11.54
C ILE A 549 -11.66 45.89 -11.85
N ALA A 550 -12.43 46.90 -11.44
CA ALA A 550 -13.87 46.94 -11.70
C ALA A 550 -14.19 46.98 -13.20
N SER A 551 -13.55 47.89 -13.95
CA SER A 551 -13.77 47.99 -15.40
C SER A 551 -13.29 46.75 -16.13
N MET A 552 -12.17 46.15 -15.68
CA MET A 552 -11.66 44.91 -16.27
C MET A 552 -12.61 43.72 -16.07
N ILE A 553 -13.31 43.66 -14.93
CA ILE A 553 -14.32 42.63 -14.66
C ILE A 553 -15.55 42.84 -15.55
N GLU A 554 -16.06 44.07 -15.64
CA GLU A 554 -17.19 44.41 -16.52
C GLU A 554 -16.90 44.00 -17.97
N ASP A 555 -15.71 44.37 -18.48
CA ASP A 555 -15.35 44.03 -19.85
C ASP A 555 -15.14 42.52 -20.04
N ALA A 556 -14.62 41.82 -19.02
CA ALA A 556 -14.50 40.36 -19.04
C ALA A 556 -15.87 39.67 -19.05
N MET A 557 -16.86 40.20 -18.33
CA MET A 557 -18.23 39.67 -18.33
C MET A 557 -18.91 39.87 -19.68
N ILE A 558 -18.73 41.03 -20.31
CA ILE A 558 -19.27 41.32 -21.65
C ILE A 558 -18.63 40.40 -22.69
N ASN A 559 -17.30 40.28 -22.67
CA ASN A 559 -16.57 39.37 -23.57
C ASN A 559 -17.06 37.92 -23.44
N LEU A 560 -17.35 37.48 -22.22
CA LEU A 560 -17.87 36.15 -21.95
C LEU A 560 -19.39 36.03 -22.12
N GLY A 561 -20.13 37.10 -22.44
CA GLY A 561 -21.59 37.06 -22.49
C GLY A 561 -22.25 36.54 -21.20
N LEU A 562 -21.75 36.96 -20.04
CA LEU A 562 -22.26 36.57 -18.73
C LEU A 562 -23.02 37.74 -18.07
N GLU A 563 -24.27 37.50 -17.66
CA GLU A 563 -25.10 38.52 -17.00
C GLU A 563 -24.73 38.72 -15.51
N ARG A 564 -24.26 37.66 -14.84
CA ARG A 564 -23.94 37.68 -13.41
C ARG A 564 -22.57 37.09 -13.13
N LEU A 565 -21.83 37.73 -12.24
CA LEU A 565 -20.57 37.23 -11.73
C LEU A 565 -20.82 36.08 -10.73
N PRO A 566 -20.05 34.98 -10.79
CA PRO A 566 -20.04 33.98 -9.74
C PRO A 566 -19.71 34.59 -8.36
N ASN A 567 -20.43 34.15 -7.32
CA ASN A 567 -20.36 34.75 -5.98
C ASN A 567 -18.96 34.65 -5.33
N SER A 568 -18.17 33.63 -5.66
CA SER A 568 -16.94 33.29 -4.93
C SER A 568 -15.70 33.09 -5.82
N ILE A 569 -15.30 34.13 -6.56
CA ILE A 569 -14.05 34.09 -7.33
C ILE A 569 -12.85 34.39 -6.42
N LYS A 570 -12.11 33.34 -6.06
CA LYS A 570 -10.86 33.42 -5.27
C LYS A 570 -9.63 33.70 -6.14
N CYS A 571 -8.83 34.68 -5.76
CA CYS A 571 -7.61 35.10 -6.45
C CYS A 571 -6.33 34.89 -5.61
N MET A 572 -5.18 35.05 -6.25
CA MET A 572 -3.87 34.94 -5.60
C MET A 572 -3.52 36.20 -4.80
N LYS A 573 -2.70 36.03 -3.76
CA LYS A 573 -2.15 37.17 -3.02
C LYS A 573 -1.07 37.88 -3.84
N LYS A 574 -0.15 37.11 -4.43
CA LYS A 574 0.98 37.57 -5.25
C LYS A 574 1.32 36.51 -6.29
N ILE A 575 1.85 36.94 -7.43
CA ILE A 575 2.42 36.05 -8.44
C ILE A 575 3.92 35.89 -8.17
N ALA A 576 4.39 34.64 -8.14
CA ALA A 576 5.79 34.28 -7.86
C ALA A 576 6.64 34.10 -9.13
N SER A 577 6.05 34.23 -10.31
CA SER A 577 6.72 34.05 -11.60
C SER A 577 7.75 35.14 -11.90
N LYS A 578 8.64 34.89 -12.86
CA LYS A 578 9.72 35.81 -13.25
C LYS A 578 9.16 37.11 -13.84
N ASN A 579 8.23 36.95 -14.79
CA ASN A 579 7.60 38.08 -15.48
C ASN A 579 6.49 38.74 -14.64
N GLN A 580 5.95 38.05 -13.63
CA GLN A 580 4.77 38.49 -12.87
C GLN A 580 3.60 38.89 -13.79
N THR A 581 3.46 38.13 -14.89
CA THR A 581 2.34 38.19 -15.82
C THR A 581 1.12 37.54 -15.17
N PRO A 582 0.00 38.27 -15.01
CA PRO A 582 -1.24 37.71 -14.50
C PRO A 582 -1.96 36.91 -15.58
N GLU A 583 -2.73 35.91 -15.14
CA GLU A 583 -3.69 35.22 -16.00
C GLU A 583 -4.88 36.12 -16.35
N ALA A 584 -5.50 35.88 -17.50
CA ALA A 584 -6.73 36.57 -17.91
C ALA A 584 -7.86 36.33 -16.89
N LEU A 585 -8.63 37.37 -16.58
CA LEU A 585 -9.74 37.28 -15.62
C LEU A 585 -10.86 36.39 -16.14
N GLU A 586 -11.06 36.40 -17.46
CA GLU A 586 -12.04 35.59 -18.18
C GLU A 586 -11.88 34.09 -17.83
N LYS A 587 -10.64 33.57 -17.83
CA LYS A 587 -10.35 32.18 -17.40
C LYS A 587 -10.77 31.92 -15.96
N GLY A 588 -10.49 32.87 -15.07
CA GLY A 588 -10.85 32.80 -13.65
C GLY A 588 -12.35 32.78 -13.37
N ILE A 589 -13.10 33.59 -14.12
CA ILE A 589 -14.57 33.67 -14.03
C ILE A 589 -15.19 32.34 -14.48
N LEU A 590 -14.74 31.80 -15.62
CA LEU A 590 -15.22 30.50 -16.11
C LEU A 590 -14.85 29.37 -15.15
N ARG A 591 -13.63 29.31 -14.63
CA ARG A 591 -13.26 28.31 -13.61
C ARG A 591 -14.14 28.40 -12.36
N ALA A 592 -14.46 29.60 -11.89
CA ALA A 592 -15.35 29.78 -10.75
C ALA A 592 -16.82 29.41 -11.05
N LYS A 593 -17.27 29.56 -12.31
CA LYS A 593 -18.61 29.11 -12.76
C LYS A 593 -18.76 27.59 -12.61
N TYR A 594 -17.70 26.85 -12.92
CA TYR A 594 -17.66 25.38 -12.81
C TYR A 594 -17.05 24.86 -11.49
N ASP A 595 -16.74 25.72 -10.52
CA ASP A 595 -16.06 25.39 -9.25
C ASP A 595 -14.77 24.55 -9.44
N ILE A 596 -13.88 25.03 -10.32
CA ILE A 596 -12.62 24.38 -10.67
C ILE A 596 -11.43 25.19 -10.11
N PRO A 597 -10.53 24.58 -9.32
CA PRO A 597 -9.31 25.23 -8.88
C PRO A 597 -8.26 25.30 -10.00
N VAL A 598 -7.42 26.33 -9.96
CA VAL A 598 -6.24 26.42 -10.82
C VAL A 598 -4.98 26.04 -10.04
N PHE A 599 -4.07 25.27 -10.65
CA PHE A 599 -2.75 25.02 -10.09
C PHE A 599 -1.75 26.12 -10.48
N ARG A 600 -0.55 26.10 -9.88
CA ARG A 600 0.47 27.17 -10.04
C ARG A 600 0.96 27.39 -11.48
N ASP A 601 0.73 26.42 -12.35
CA ASP A 601 1.12 26.44 -13.76
C ASP A 601 -0.05 26.68 -14.72
N GLY A 602 -1.24 27.00 -14.18
CA GLY A 602 -2.45 27.30 -14.95
C GLY A 602 -3.34 26.09 -15.23
N THR A 603 -2.87 24.88 -14.98
CA THR A 603 -3.60 23.63 -15.28
C THR A 603 -4.59 23.25 -14.19
N VAL A 604 -5.56 22.43 -14.57
CA VAL A 604 -6.53 21.76 -13.69
C VAL A 604 -6.07 20.32 -13.49
N ARG A 605 -5.94 19.90 -12.23
CA ARG A 605 -5.36 18.60 -11.89
C ARG A 605 -6.19 17.82 -10.90
N PHE A 606 -6.12 16.51 -11.03
CA PHE A 606 -6.75 15.56 -10.14
C PHE A 606 -5.72 14.52 -9.69
N ASP A 607 -5.53 14.37 -8.38
CA ASP A 607 -4.53 13.45 -7.80
C ASP A 607 -5.18 12.08 -7.57
N MET A 608 -4.52 11.01 -7.98
CA MET A 608 -4.98 9.62 -7.87
C MET A 608 -3.85 8.70 -7.42
N SER A 609 -4.12 7.70 -6.59
CA SER A 609 -3.14 6.65 -6.26
C SER A 609 -2.87 5.79 -7.50
N ASP A 610 -1.60 5.54 -7.82
CA ASP A 610 -1.24 4.68 -8.93
C ASP A 610 -1.43 3.19 -8.59
N VAL A 611 -2.17 2.49 -9.45
CA VAL A 611 -2.42 1.04 -9.29
C VAL A 611 -2.15 0.34 -10.61
N PRO A 612 -1.25 -0.65 -10.68
CA PRO A 612 -0.94 -1.33 -11.92
C PRO A 612 -2.01 -2.38 -12.27
N VAL A 613 -2.39 -2.46 -13.54
CA VAL A 613 -3.26 -3.51 -14.08
C VAL A 613 -2.85 -3.86 -15.51
N THR A 614 -2.96 -5.13 -15.89
CA THR A 614 -2.68 -5.59 -17.27
C THR A 614 -3.93 -6.04 -18.01
N HIS A 615 -4.95 -6.49 -17.29
CA HIS A 615 -6.20 -7.00 -17.84
C HIS A 615 -7.41 -6.45 -17.10
N PHE A 616 -8.54 -6.36 -17.78
CA PHE A 616 -9.81 -5.88 -17.21
C PHE A 616 -10.98 -6.49 -17.97
N LYS A 617 -12.16 -6.54 -17.34
CA LYS A 617 -13.43 -6.84 -18.01
C LYS A 617 -14.18 -5.53 -18.31
N PRO A 618 -14.89 -5.41 -19.45
CA PRO A 618 -15.70 -4.22 -19.74
C PRO A 618 -16.65 -3.82 -18.61
N LYS A 619 -17.28 -4.81 -17.96
CA LYS A 619 -18.17 -4.61 -16.80
C LYS A 619 -17.48 -3.94 -15.61
N GLU A 620 -16.20 -4.18 -15.39
CA GLU A 620 -15.45 -3.62 -14.25
C GLU A 620 -15.18 -2.12 -14.37
N ILE A 621 -15.27 -1.59 -15.59
CA ILE A 621 -14.93 -0.20 -15.91
C ILE A 621 -16.15 0.62 -16.33
N ASP A 622 -17.36 0.11 -16.10
CA ASP A 622 -18.64 0.75 -16.48
C ASP A 622 -18.71 1.18 -17.97
N VAL A 623 -18.12 0.39 -18.89
CA VAL A 623 -18.14 0.66 -20.34
C VAL A 623 -18.53 -0.58 -21.12
N SER A 624 -19.45 -0.41 -22.08
CA SER A 624 -19.92 -1.52 -22.90
C SER A 624 -18.84 -2.03 -23.87
N TRP A 625 -18.80 -3.34 -24.09
CA TRP A 625 -17.90 -3.99 -25.04
C TRP A 625 -17.99 -3.38 -26.46
N LYS A 626 -19.18 -2.92 -26.86
CA LYS A 626 -19.41 -2.25 -28.16
C LYS A 626 -18.63 -0.93 -28.29
N GLN A 627 -18.54 -0.14 -27.22
CA GLN A 627 -17.74 1.08 -27.21
C GLN A 627 -16.24 0.75 -27.25
N LEU A 628 -15.80 -0.30 -26.56
CA LEU A 628 -14.40 -0.74 -26.56
C LEU A 628 -13.93 -1.21 -27.94
N ILE A 629 -14.79 -1.84 -28.75
CA ILE A 629 -14.48 -2.15 -30.15
C ILE A 629 -14.09 -0.89 -30.94
N ASN A 630 -14.82 0.21 -30.75
CA ASN A 630 -14.50 1.49 -31.39
C ASN A 630 -13.15 2.07 -30.93
N LEU A 631 -12.67 1.69 -29.74
CA LEU A 631 -11.36 2.06 -29.21
C LEU A 631 -10.22 1.15 -29.68
N GLY A 632 -10.53 0.04 -30.36
CA GLY A 632 -9.57 -0.91 -30.93
C GLY A 632 -9.55 -2.29 -30.26
N TYR A 633 -10.33 -2.50 -29.21
CA TYR A 633 -10.43 -3.80 -28.52
C TYR A 633 -11.31 -4.76 -29.32
N THR A 634 -10.68 -5.61 -30.12
CA THR A 634 -11.38 -6.53 -31.04
C THR A 634 -11.49 -7.96 -30.52
N HIS A 635 -10.51 -8.40 -29.73
CA HIS A 635 -10.40 -9.76 -29.24
C HIS A 635 -10.07 -9.76 -27.75
N ASP A 636 -10.47 -10.82 -27.06
CA ASP A 636 -10.08 -11.11 -25.68
C ASP A 636 -8.63 -11.60 -25.57
N TYR A 637 -8.16 -11.82 -24.35
CA TYR A 637 -6.80 -12.31 -24.08
C TYR A 637 -6.53 -13.73 -24.61
N LEU A 638 -7.59 -14.50 -24.95
CA LEU A 638 -7.50 -15.83 -25.55
C LEU A 638 -7.46 -15.75 -27.09
N GLY A 639 -7.78 -14.60 -27.67
CA GLY A 639 -7.87 -14.38 -29.10
C GLY A 639 -9.28 -14.61 -29.68
N ASN A 640 -10.30 -14.78 -28.85
CA ASN A 640 -11.69 -14.87 -29.33
C ASN A 640 -12.24 -13.46 -29.59
N GLU A 641 -13.18 -13.34 -30.53
CA GLU A 641 -13.86 -12.07 -30.80
C GLU A 641 -14.61 -11.55 -29.57
N LEU A 642 -14.54 -10.22 -29.36
CA LEU A 642 -15.22 -9.56 -28.25
C LEU A 642 -16.73 -9.44 -28.53
N THR A 643 -17.54 -10.08 -27.69
CA THR A 643 -19.01 -10.17 -27.80
C THR A 643 -19.76 -9.96 -26.48
N SER A 644 -19.06 -9.94 -25.34
CA SER A 644 -19.64 -9.87 -23.99
C SER A 644 -18.85 -8.95 -23.06
N ASP A 645 -19.55 -8.37 -22.08
CA ASP A 645 -18.95 -7.50 -21.04
C ASP A 645 -18.18 -8.28 -19.95
N GLU A 646 -18.29 -9.61 -19.94
CA GLU A 646 -17.60 -10.50 -18.99
C GLU A 646 -16.27 -11.05 -19.56
N GLN A 647 -15.98 -10.80 -20.84
CA GLN A 647 -14.71 -11.24 -21.45
C GLN A 647 -13.55 -10.40 -20.93
N MET A 648 -12.49 -11.08 -20.48
CA MET A 648 -11.26 -10.44 -20.02
C MET A 648 -10.44 -9.91 -21.21
N LEU A 649 -10.08 -8.63 -21.18
CA LEU A 649 -9.33 -7.94 -22.21
C LEU A 649 -7.91 -7.60 -21.72
N GLU A 650 -6.93 -7.64 -22.61
CA GLU A 650 -5.59 -7.12 -22.32
C GLU A 650 -5.53 -5.60 -22.54
N LEU A 651 -5.17 -4.84 -21.51
CA LEU A 651 -5.10 -3.37 -21.51
C LEU A 651 -4.01 -2.86 -22.46
N TYR A 652 -4.33 -1.86 -23.30
CA TYR A 652 -3.30 -1.21 -24.11
C TYR A 652 -2.35 -0.37 -23.22
N PRO A 653 -1.05 -0.29 -23.55
CA PRO A 653 -0.05 0.33 -22.68
C PRO A 653 -0.27 1.79 -22.29
N GLN A 654 -1.08 2.57 -23.02
CA GLN A 654 -1.36 3.98 -22.74
C GLN A 654 -2.85 4.23 -22.46
N ASP A 655 -3.64 3.19 -22.22
CA ASP A 655 -5.02 3.32 -21.79
C ASP A 655 -5.09 3.38 -20.25
N PHE A 656 -6.05 4.14 -19.73
CA PHE A 656 -6.18 4.45 -18.31
C PHE A 656 -7.63 4.35 -17.85
N ILE A 657 -7.83 3.72 -16.71
CA ILE A 657 -9.13 3.56 -16.05
C ILE A 657 -9.15 4.51 -14.86
N VAL A 658 -10.11 5.43 -14.86
CA VAL A 658 -10.17 6.54 -13.90
C VAL A 658 -11.07 6.16 -12.71
N ALA A 659 -10.72 6.58 -11.50
CA ALA A 659 -11.63 6.51 -10.35
C ALA A 659 -12.96 7.22 -10.64
N LYS A 660 -14.07 6.55 -10.32
CA LYS A 660 -15.43 7.01 -10.58
C LYS A 660 -15.76 8.35 -9.93
N ASN A 661 -15.18 8.65 -8.75
CA ASN A 661 -15.37 9.93 -8.07
C ASN A 661 -14.73 11.14 -8.80
N ALA A 662 -13.85 10.92 -9.78
CA ALA A 662 -13.27 11.98 -10.61
C ALA A 662 -14.16 12.37 -11.80
N ALA A 663 -15.20 11.57 -12.10
CA ALA A 663 -16.05 11.72 -13.27
C ALA A 663 -16.67 13.12 -13.40
N ASP A 664 -17.41 13.57 -12.38
CA ASP A 664 -18.02 14.90 -12.36
C ASP A 664 -16.98 16.02 -12.54
N TYR A 665 -15.81 15.87 -11.90
CA TYR A 665 -14.75 16.87 -11.98
C TYR A 665 -14.18 17.00 -13.40
N PHE A 666 -13.98 15.89 -14.10
CA PHE A 666 -13.51 15.91 -15.49
C PHE A 666 -14.59 16.40 -16.46
N VAL A 667 -15.86 16.05 -16.25
CA VAL A 667 -16.98 16.60 -17.05
C VAL A 667 -17.04 18.12 -16.91
N ARG A 668 -17.01 18.65 -15.69
CA ARG A 668 -16.95 20.11 -15.45
C ARG A 668 -15.72 20.74 -16.08
N THR A 669 -14.57 20.07 -16.04
CA THR A 669 -13.33 20.57 -16.67
C THR A 669 -13.44 20.64 -18.18
N ALA A 670 -14.04 19.63 -18.81
CA ALA A 670 -14.27 19.61 -20.25
C ALA A 670 -15.26 20.71 -20.68
N GLN A 671 -16.36 20.89 -19.94
CA GLN A 671 -17.32 21.99 -20.16
C GLN A 671 -16.66 23.37 -19.99
N PHE A 672 -15.78 23.52 -19.00
CA PHE A 672 -14.96 24.72 -18.83
C PHE A 672 -14.07 24.98 -20.06
N VAL A 673 -13.41 23.95 -20.60
CA VAL A 673 -12.54 24.08 -21.78
C VAL A 673 -13.36 24.46 -23.02
N ASP A 674 -14.52 23.84 -23.23
CA ASP A 674 -15.39 24.17 -24.37
C ASP A 674 -15.91 25.60 -24.29
N GLU A 675 -16.40 26.03 -23.12
CA GLU A 675 -16.85 27.41 -22.95
C GLU A 675 -15.70 28.41 -23.07
N LEU A 676 -14.48 28.03 -22.65
CA LEU A 676 -13.29 28.85 -22.85
C LEU A 676 -12.94 28.96 -24.34
N LEU A 677 -13.02 27.87 -25.11
CA LEU A 677 -12.79 27.87 -26.55
C LEU A 677 -13.80 28.77 -27.27
N THR A 678 -15.09 28.60 -27.00
CA THR A 678 -16.15 29.35 -27.68
C THR A 678 -16.19 30.81 -27.25
N ARG A 679 -16.21 31.09 -25.94
CA ARG A 679 -16.48 32.45 -25.44
C ARG A 679 -15.24 33.34 -25.37
N TYR A 680 -14.06 32.78 -25.15
CA TYR A 680 -12.82 33.57 -25.03
C TYR A 680 -11.95 33.50 -26.28
N TYR A 681 -11.83 32.33 -26.90
CA TYR A 681 -10.99 32.15 -28.09
C TYR A 681 -11.77 32.26 -29.42
N GLY A 682 -13.10 32.21 -29.40
CA GLY A 682 -13.93 32.26 -30.61
C GLY A 682 -13.76 31.02 -31.50
N LEU A 683 -13.50 29.86 -30.90
CA LEU A 683 -13.30 28.58 -31.56
C LEU A 683 -14.47 27.62 -31.28
N GLU A 684 -14.62 26.60 -32.12
CA GLU A 684 -15.58 25.52 -31.90
C GLU A 684 -15.27 24.75 -30.59
N PRO A 685 -16.30 24.25 -29.88
CA PRO A 685 -16.11 23.38 -28.72
C PRO A 685 -15.43 22.07 -29.13
N TYR A 686 -14.61 21.51 -28.24
CA TYR A 686 -13.78 20.34 -28.52
C TYR A 686 -14.36 19.04 -27.93
N TYR A 687 -14.80 19.07 -26.68
CA TYR A 687 -15.25 17.87 -25.95
C TYR A 687 -16.73 17.57 -26.22
N ASN A 688 -17.61 18.56 -26.12
CA ASN A 688 -19.07 18.43 -26.24
C ASN A 688 -19.65 17.34 -25.31
N VAL A 689 -19.10 17.22 -24.10
CA VAL A 689 -19.47 16.18 -23.13
C VAL A 689 -20.55 16.63 -22.16
N SER A 690 -21.47 15.71 -21.85
CA SER A 690 -22.55 15.91 -20.89
C SER A 690 -22.47 14.92 -19.72
N ALA A 691 -21.97 13.72 -19.99
CA ALA A 691 -21.80 12.64 -19.02
C ALA A 691 -20.35 12.13 -19.01
N ALA A 692 -20.03 11.31 -18.01
CA ALA A 692 -18.71 10.71 -17.85
C ALA A 692 -18.37 9.71 -18.96
N GLU A 693 -19.39 9.03 -19.49
CA GLU A 693 -19.28 8.08 -20.62
C GLU A 693 -18.79 8.77 -21.89
N ASP A 694 -19.16 10.04 -22.10
CA ASP A 694 -18.73 10.82 -23.27
C ASP A 694 -17.21 11.12 -23.24
N LEU A 695 -16.56 11.02 -22.08
CA LEU A 695 -15.11 11.22 -21.94
C LEU A 695 -14.29 9.99 -22.37
N VAL A 696 -14.94 8.84 -22.59
CA VAL A 696 -14.28 7.62 -23.05
C VAL A 696 -13.68 7.85 -24.43
N GLY A 697 -12.38 7.56 -24.57
CA GLY A 697 -11.60 7.81 -25.79
C GLY A 697 -10.87 9.16 -25.81
N HIS A 698 -11.20 10.10 -24.91
CA HIS A 698 -10.47 11.37 -24.83
C HIS A 698 -9.09 11.22 -24.16
N LEU A 699 -8.20 12.11 -24.56
CA LEU A 699 -6.80 12.09 -24.13
C LEU A 699 -6.56 12.89 -22.85
N ILE A 700 -5.72 12.32 -21.99
CA ILE A 700 -5.22 12.90 -20.75
C ILE A 700 -3.70 13.01 -20.78
N CYS A 701 -3.18 13.90 -19.96
CA CYS A 701 -1.77 13.97 -19.61
C CYS A 701 -1.63 13.55 -18.14
N ALA A 702 -0.84 12.53 -17.89
CA ALA A 702 -0.53 12.08 -16.54
C ALA A 702 0.87 12.54 -16.15
N LEU A 703 1.03 13.04 -14.93
CA LEU A 703 2.28 13.59 -14.42
C LEU A 703 2.51 13.14 -12.98
N ALA A 704 3.66 12.51 -12.74
CA ALA A 704 4.08 12.16 -11.40
C ALA A 704 4.64 13.37 -10.62
N PRO A 705 4.51 13.40 -9.28
CA PRO A 705 5.18 14.35 -8.43
C PRO A 705 6.69 14.32 -8.65
N HIS A 706 7.32 15.49 -8.53
CA HIS A 706 8.76 15.64 -8.71
C HIS A 706 9.30 15.31 -10.11
N THR A 707 8.44 15.16 -11.12
CA THR A 707 8.86 15.02 -12.52
C THR A 707 8.37 16.19 -13.36
N SER A 708 8.81 16.28 -14.61
CA SER A 708 8.41 17.33 -15.55
C SER A 708 8.10 16.82 -16.96
N GLY A 709 8.16 15.51 -17.16
CA GLY A 709 7.68 14.82 -18.35
C GLY A 709 6.30 14.25 -18.08
N GLY A 710 5.28 14.84 -18.70
CA GLY A 710 3.94 14.26 -18.73
C GLY A 710 3.88 13.13 -19.76
N VAL A 711 3.04 12.14 -19.53
CA VAL A 711 2.83 11.01 -20.45
C VAL A 711 1.40 11.06 -20.96
N LEU A 712 1.26 10.96 -22.28
CA LEU A 712 -0.03 10.93 -22.95
C LEU A 712 -0.74 9.60 -22.68
N SER A 713 -2.03 9.67 -22.39
CA SER A 713 -2.88 8.49 -22.20
C SER A 713 -4.32 8.76 -22.64
N ARG A 714 -5.12 7.72 -22.75
CA ARG A 714 -6.52 7.73 -23.16
C ARG A 714 -7.40 7.14 -22.07
N ILE A 715 -8.51 7.82 -21.75
CA ILE A 715 -9.52 7.30 -20.83
C ILE A 715 -10.29 6.17 -21.52
N ILE A 716 -10.42 5.02 -20.86
CA ILE A 716 -11.21 3.90 -21.39
C ILE A 716 -12.43 3.53 -20.53
N GLY A 717 -12.51 4.00 -19.30
CA GLY A 717 -13.64 3.74 -18.40
C GLY A 717 -13.39 4.21 -16.96
N TRP A 718 -14.29 3.80 -16.07
CA TRP A 718 -14.38 4.27 -14.69
C TRP A 718 -14.45 3.10 -13.70
N ALA A 719 -13.62 3.11 -12.65
CA ALA A 719 -13.62 2.07 -11.61
C ALA A 719 -14.07 2.63 -10.26
N ASP A 720 -14.80 1.85 -9.47
CA ASP A 720 -15.31 2.25 -8.15
C ASP A 720 -14.28 2.04 -7.04
N CYS A 721 -13.14 2.72 -7.17
CA CYS A 721 -12.09 2.76 -6.17
C CYS A 721 -11.40 4.13 -6.17
N SER A 722 -10.46 4.36 -5.25
CA SER A 722 -9.66 5.58 -5.22
C SER A 722 -8.34 5.47 -6.02
N GLY A 723 -8.15 4.40 -6.79
CA GLY A 723 -6.97 4.17 -7.63
C GLY A 723 -7.17 4.64 -9.08
N GLY A 724 -6.07 5.01 -9.73
CA GLY A 724 -5.98 5.18 -11.18
C GLY A 724 -5.28 3.99 -11.81
N TYR A 725 -6.04 3.10 -12.46
CA TYR A 725 -5.46 1.91 -13.06
C TYR A 725 -4.83 2.18 -14.42
N ALA A 726 -3.64 1.65 -14.62
CA ALA A 726 -2.96 1.71 -15.90
C ALA A 726 -1.99 0.54 -16.06
N HIS A 727 -1.53 0.35 -17.30
CA HIS A 727 -0.51 -0.64 -17.61
C HIS A 727 0.78 -0.38 -16.82
N PRO A 728 1.50 -1.41 -16.32
CA PRO A 728 2.73 -1.21 -15.54
C PRO A 728 3.77 -0.31 -16.22
N LEU A 729 3.96 -0.49 -17.53
CA LEU A 729 4.83 0.38 -18.33
C LEU A 729 4.44 1.86 -18.25
N PHE A 730 3.13 2.17 -18.22
CA PHE A 730 2.64 3.55 -18.16
C PHE A 730 3.04 4.21 -16.84
N HIS A 731 2.78 3.55 -15.72
CA HIS A 731 3.16 4.06 -14.39
C HIS A 731 4.67 4.29 -14.32
N ALA A 732 5.46 3.29 -14.73
CA ALA A 732 6.92 3.38 -14.74
C ALA A 732 7.48 4.47 -15.67
N SER A 733 6.77 4.81 -16.75
CA SER A 733 7.20 5.87 -17.68
C SER A 733 7.09 7.28 -17.09
N LYS A 734 6.19 7.48 -16.11
CA LYS A 734 6.02 8.76 -15.39
C LYS A 734 7.03 8.87 -14.25
N ARG A 735 7.21 7.78 -13.51
CA ARG A 735 8.10 7.68 -12.35
C ARG A 735 8.45 6.22 -12.07
N ARG A 736 9.64 6.00 -11.50
CA ARG A 736 10.26 4.68 -11.38
C ARG A 736 9.42 3.61 -10.66
N ASN A 737 8.71 4.00 -9.60
CA ASN A 737 8.04 3.07 -8.70
C ASN A 737 6.53 3.25 -8.76
N CYS A 738 5.79 2.15 -8.63
CA CYS A 738 4.33 2.14 -8.48
C CYS A 738 3.96 1.46 -7.15
N ASP A 739 4.32 2.12 -6.05
CA ASP A 739 4.11 1.65 -4.68
C ASP A 739 2.88 2.30 -4.02
N GLY A 740 1.90 2.76 -4.80
CA GLY A 740 0.72 3.48 -4.33
C GLY A 740 1.02 4.96 -4.04
N ASP A 741 1.87 5.56 -4.87
CA ASP A 741 2.13 7.00 -4.84
C ASP A 741 1.06 7.76 -5.64
N GLU A 742 1.06 9.08 -5.53
CA GLU A 742 0.03 9.89 -6.18
C GLU A 742 0.47 10.35 -7.57
N ASP A 743 -0.38 10.23 -8.57
CA ASP A 743 -0.21 10.85 -9.89
C ASP A 743 -1.23 11.98 -10.11
N ALA A 744 -0.80 13.03 -10.80
CA ALA A 744 -1.68 14.10 -11.24
C ALA A 744 -2.16 13.85 -12.68
N ILE A 745 -3.47 13.71 -12.84
CA ILE A 745 -4.14 13.57 -14.14
C ILE A 745 -4.76 14.91 -14.55
N MET A 746 -4.60 15.29 -15.82
CA MET A 746 -5.23 16.46 -16.41
C MET A 746 -5.73 16.15 -17.82
N LEU A 747 -6.84 16.79 -18.24
CA LEU A 747 -7.30 16.70 -19.62
C LEU A 747 -6.24 17.31 -20.55
N LEU A 748 -5.96 16.66 -21.69
CA LEU A 748 -4.91 17.11 -22.59
C LEU A 748 -5.13 18.55 -23.06
N MET A 749 -6.36 18.89 -23.45
CA MET A 749 -6.67 20.21 -24.00
C MET A 749 -6.54 21.32 -22.94
N ASP A 750 -6.87 21.05 -21.68
CA ASP A 750 -6.60 21.98 -20.57
C ASP A 750 -5.10 22.23 -20.43
N GLY A 751 -4.30 21.15 -20.44
CA GLY A 751 -2.85 21.22 -20.40
C GLY A 751 -2.27 22.05 -21.55
N LEU A 752 -2.82 21.96 -22.77
CA LEU A 752 -2.34 22.72 -23.93
C LEU A 752 -2.75 24.19 -23.89
N LEU A 753 -3.97 24.51 -23.45
CA LEU A 753 -4.52 25.88 -23.48
C LEU A 753 -4.09 26.74 -22.29
N ASN A 754 -3.98 26.12 -21.11
CA ASN A 754 -3.87 26.85 -19.86
C ASN A 754 -2.47 26.81 -19.24
N PHE A 755 -1.63 25.88 -19.65
CA PHE A 755 -0.24 25.84 -19.23
C PHE A 755 0.59 26.99 -19.83
N SER A 756 1.50 27.55 -19.03
CA SER A 756 2.57 28.39 -19.57
C SER A 756 3.83 28.36 -18.71
N ARG A 757 5.00 28.26 -19.36
CA ARG A 757 6.30 28.36 -18.68
C ARG A 757 6.53 29.73 -18.04
N GLU A 758 5.86 30.78 -18.52
CA GLU A 758 6.03 32.15 -18.01
C GLU A 758 5.37 32.40 -16.64
N ILE A 759 4.37 31.58 -16.27
CA ILE A 759 3.64 31.70 -15.00
C ILE A 759 4.22 30.83 -13.89
N LEU A 760 5.17 29.93 -14.21
CA LEU A 760 5.86 29.11 -13.24
C LEU A 760 6.64 29.96 -12.21
N PRO A 761 6.68 29.56 -10.93
CA PRO A 761 7.44 30.27 -9.90
C PRO A 761 8.94 30.37 -10.24
N ALA A 762 9.53 31.55 -10.05
CA ALA A 762 10.97 31.79 -10.31
C ALA A 762 11.91 31.24 -9.22
N ASN A 763 11.37 30.62 -8.16
CA ASN A 763 12.15 30.05 -7.07
C ASN A 763 12.70 28.67 -7.45
N ARG A 764 13.77 28.21 -6.78
CA ARG A 764 14.27 26.83 -6.92
C ARG A 764 13.13 25.83 -6.65
N GLY A 765 12.94 24.86 -7.54
CA GLY A 765 11.84 23.87 -7.48
C GLY A 765 10.52 24.33 -8.10
N GLY A 766 10.42 25.56 -8.64
CA GLY A 766 9.20 26.06 -9.28
C GLY A 766 8.86 25.40 -10.62
N GLN A 767 9.83 24.77 -11.27
CA GLN A 767 9.68 24.08 -12.56
C GLN A 767 9.44 22.56 -12.42
N MET A 768 9.67 22.01 -11.22
CA MET A 768 9.36 20.62 -10.94
C MET A 768 7.85 20.47 -10.82
N ASP A 769 7.30 19.32 -11.21
CA ASP A 769 5.87 19.02 -11.14
C ASP A 769 5.06 20.00 -12.03
N ALA A 770 5.58 20.22 -13.25
CA ALA A 770 4.93 20.94 -14.34
C ALA A 770 5.19 20.19 -15.65
N PRO A 771 4.21 20.05 -16.56
CA PRO A 771 4.35 19.27 -17.80
C PRO A 771 5.19 20.04 -18.83
N LEU A 772 6.51 20.05 -18.67
CA LEU A 772 7.44 20.77 -19.55
C LEU A 772 7.65 20.05 -20.89
N VAL A 773 7.54 18.72 -20.88
CA VAL A 773 7.66 17.83 -22.02
C VAL A 773 6.49 16.85 -21.97
N LEU A 774 5.98 16.44 -23.13
CA LEU A 774 4.92 15.44 -23.27
C LEU A 774 5.45 14.25 -24.07
N THR A 775 5.50 13.08 -23.44
CA THR A 775 5.80 11.81 -24.11
C THR A 775 4.51 11.28 -24.74
N THR A 776 4.49 11.18 -26.07
CA THR A 776 3.29 10.79 -26.82
C THR A 776 3.20 9.29 -27.09
N ARG A 777 4.34 8.60 -27.13
CA ARG A 777 4.44 7.16 -27.36
C ARG A 777 5.33 6.53 -26.31
N LEU A 778 4.86 5.43 -25.75
CA LEU A 778 5.63 4.65 -24.80
C LEU A 778 6.59 3.72 -25.54
N ASN A 779 7.88 3.82 -25.23
CA ASN A 779 8.90 2.89 -25.70
C ASN A 779 9.44 2.08 -24.51
N PRO A 780 9.17 0.77 -24.39
CA PRO A 780 9.61 -0.03 -23.25
C PRO A 780 11.11 0.03 -22.97
N THR A 781 11.95 0.19 -24.02
CA THR A 781 13.41 0.25 -23.84
C THR A 781 13.90 1.50 -23.11
N GLU A 782 13.06 2.54 -23.04
CA GLU A 782 13.34 3.83 -22.39
C GLU A 782 12.68 3.94 -21.00
N VAL A 783 11.84 2.97 -20.64
CA VAL A 783 11.15 2.93 -19.36
C VAL A 783 12.08 2.41 -18.26
N ASP A 784 11.76 2.74 -17.01
CA ASP A 784 12.54 2.31 -15.85
C ASP A 784 12.61 0.78 -15.70
N LYS A 785 13.66 0.31 -15.02
CA LYS A 785 13.98 -1.12 -14.86
C LYS A 785 12.93 -1.88 -14.06
N GLU A 786 12.25 -1.22 -13.13
CA GLU A 786 11.21 -1.88 -12.34
C GLU A 786 10.09 -2.44 -13.24
N ALA A 787 9.73 -1.72 -14.30
CA ALA A 787 8.76 -2.19 -15.30
C ALA A 787 9.29 -3.35 -16.14
N LEU A 788 10.60 -3.37 -16.38
CA LEU A 788 11.27 -4.43 -17.14
C LEU A 788 11.33 -5.75 -16.34
N ASN A 789 11.33 -5.66 -15.02
CA ASN A 789 11.33 -6.81 -14.12
C ASN A 789 9.94 -7.43 -13.89
N VAL A 790 8.86 -6.82 -14.38
CA VAL A 790 7.49 -7.34 -14.23
C VAL A 790 7.40 -8.72 -14.87
N ASP A 791 6.97 -9.71 -14.10
CA ASP A 791 6.69 -11.04 -14.60
C ASP A 791 5.45 -11.04 -15.48
N SER A 792 5.53 -11.75 -16.60
CA SER A 792 4.51 -11.77 -17.65
C SER A 792 4.10 -13.20 -18.01
N GLY A 793 4.50 -14.18 -17.18
CA GLY A 793 4.09 -15.58 -17.29
C GLY A 793 2.64 -15.78 -16.89
N TRP A 794 2.02 -16.84 -17.40
CA TRP A 794 0.65 -17.23 -17.04
C TRP A 794 0.58 -18.10 -15.78
N TYR A 795 1.68 -18.79 -15.47
CA TYR A 795 1.87 -19.60 -14.27
C TYR A 795 3.38 -19.86 -14.13
N TYR A 796 3.83 -20.29 -12.94
CA TYR A 796 5.20 -20.77 -12.74
C TYR A 796 5.26 -22.29 -12.85
N GLU A 797 6.30 -22.82 -13.48
CA GLU A 797 6.49 -24.27 -13.63
C GLU A 797 6.92 -24.93 -12.31
N ARG A 798 6.71 -26.25 -12.14
CA ARG A 798 7.16 -27.04 -10.97
C ARG A 798 8.61 -26.71 -10.59
N ASP A 799 9.44 -26.72 -11.61
CA ASP A 799 10.87 -26.45 -11.60
C ASP A 799 11.26 -25.09 -10.97
N PHE A 800 10.38 -24.09 -11.03
CA PHE A 800 10.61 -22.81 -10.37
C PHE A 800 10.38 -22.95 -8.86
N TYR A 801 9.24 -23.53 -8.46
CA TYR A 801 8.88 -23.70 -7.06
C TYR A 801 9.89 -24.56 -6.30
N GLU A 802 10.34 -25.67 -6.90
CA GLU A 802 11.37 -26.53 -6.30
C GLU A 802 12.69 -25.79 -6.12
N ALA A 803 13.12 -25.00 -7.12
CA ALA A 803 14.35 -24.21 -7.01
C ALA A 803 14.26 -23.14 -5.91
N THR A 804 13.07 -22.61 -5.61
CA THR A 804 12.92 -21.61 -4.54
C THR A 804 13.25 -22.13 -3.14
N GLN A 805 13.18 -23.45 -2.92
CA GLN A 805 13.46 -24.06 -1.61
C GLN A 805 14.91 -23.81 -1.18
N ASP A 806 15.85 -23.74 -2.12
CA ASP A 806 17.26 -23.43 -1.87
C ASP A 806 17.54 -21.92 -1.74
N CYS A 807 16.51 -21.08 -1.75
CA CYS A 807 16.58 -19.62 -1.65
C CYS A 807 17.59 -18.96 -2.62
N PRO A 808 17.59 -19.30 -3.93
CA PRO A 808 18.57 -18.80 -4.88
C PRO A 808 18.40 -17.29 -5.10
N HIS A 809 19.45 -16.66 -5.61
CA HIS A 809 19.33 -15.30 -6.10
C HIS A 809 18.42 -15.30 -7.34
N PRO A 810 17.47 -14.35 -7.50
CA PRO A 810 16.51 -14.38 -8.60
C PRO A 810 17.19 -14.42 -9.97
N LYS A 811 18.31 -13.72 -10.15
CA LYS A 811 19.12 -13.75 -11.40
C LYS A 811 19.59 -15.15 -11.80
N ASP A 812 19.85 -16.04 -10.85
CA ASP A 812 20.38 -17.38 -11.13
C ASP A 812 19.33 -18.28 -11.79
N ILE A 813 18.04 -17.99 -11.53
CA ILE A 813 16.90 -18.72 -12.10
C ILE A 813 16.07 -17.88 -13.07
N ALA A 814 16.57 -16.72 -13.50
CA ALA A 814 15.87 -15.81 -14.40
C ALA A 814 15.51 -16.45 -15.75
N ASN A 815 16.26 -17.46 -16.18
CA ASN A 815 15.95 -18.24 -17.38
C ASN A 815 14.62 -19.01 -17.28
N ARG A 816 14.14 -19.33 -16.08
CA ARG A 816 12.90 -20.07 -15.80
C ARG A 816 11.65 -19.18 -15.77
N VAL A 817 11.81 -17.86 -15.64
CA VAL A 817 10.70 -16.90 -15.52
C VAL A 817 10.65 -16.01 -16.76
N ASP A 818 9.44 -15.74 -17.22
CA ASP A 818 9.17 -14.79 -18.30
C ASP A 818 8.85 -13.41 -17.71
N PHE A 819 9.61 -12.39 -18.11
CA PHE A 819 9.48 -11.01 -17.65
C PHE A 819 9.79 -10.04 -18.80
N VAL A 820 9.34 -8.79 -18.66
CA VAL A 820 9.30 -7.82 -19.76
C VAL A 820 10.65 -7.57 -20.44
N GLU A 821 11.77 -7.52 -19.69
CA GLU A 821 13.11 -7.32 -20.26
C GLU A 821 13.46 -8.36 -21.34
N ARG A 822 13.01 -9.62 -21.15
CA ARG A 822 13.27 -10.72 -22.08
C ARG A 822 12.47 -10.61 -23.38
N ARG A 823 11.44 -9.76 -23.40
CA ARG A 823 10.53 -9.56 -24.54
C ARG A 823 10.88 -8.33 -25.37
N LEU A 824 11.85 -7.52 -24.91
CA LEU A 824 12.33 -6.32 -25.59
C LEU A 824 12.76 -6.61 -27.04
N GLY A 825 12.53 -5.64 -27.93
CA GLY A 825 12.80 -5.77 -29.36
C GLY A 825 11.68 -6.44 -30.17
N SER A 826 10.60 -6.88 -29.51
CA SER A 826 9.41 -7.45 -30.16
C SER A 826 8.11 -6.81 -29.67
N VAL A 827 6.98 -7.09 -30.34
CA VAL A 827 5.65 -6.65 -29.89
C VAL A 827 5.29 -7.23 -28.52
N ALA A 828 5.89 -8.36 -28.13
CA ALA A 828 5.65 -8.99 -26.83
C ALA A 828 6.15 -8.12 -25.65
N ALA A 829 6.98 -7.10 -25.90
CA ALA A 829 7.39 -6.14 -24.88
C ALA A 829 6.23 -5.28 -24.37
N VAL A 830 5.15 -5.13 -25.15
CA VAL A 830 3.99 -4.27 -24.85
C VAL A 830 2.65 -5.02 -24.83
N ARG A 831 2.63 -6.28 -25.29
CA ARG A 831 1.42 -7.10 -25.48
C ARG A 831 1.71 -8.58 -25.20
N GLY A 832 0.67 -9.39 -25.03
CA GLY A 832 0.74 -10.80 -24.67
C GLY A 832 1.16 -11.05 -23.22
N TYR A 833 0.86 -10.14 -22.30
CA TYR A 833 1.22 -10.31 -20.88
C TYR A 833 0.31 -11.40 -20.26
N GLY A 834 0.89 -12.24 -19.40
CA GLY A 834 0.14 -13.18 -18.57
C GLY A 834 -0.08 -12.64 -17.16
N PHE A 835 -0.92 -13.33 -16.41
CA PHE A 835 -1.12 -13.13 -14.97
C PHE A 835 -1.42 -14.48 -14.32
N THR A 836 -1.04 -14.63 -13.05
CA THR A 836 -1.19 -15.91 -12.30
C THR A 836 -2.50 -15.98 -11.53
N HIS A 837 -2.90 -14.89 -10.86
CA HIS A 837 -4.09 -14.84 -10.01
C HIS A 837 -5.14 -13.91 -10.63
N ASP A 838 -6.40 -14.37 -10.63
CA ASP A 838 -7.54 -13.61 -11.12
C ASP A 838 -8.28 -12.91 -9.97
N CYS A 839 -9.18 -12.00 -10.31
CA CYS A 839 -10.11 -11.39 -9.38
C CYS A 839 -11.52 -11.35 -9.97
N GLU A 840 -12.53 -11.36 -9.11
CA GLU A 840 -13.92 -11.23 -9.55
C GLU A 840 -14.16 -9.87 -10.21
N SER A 841 -13.69 -8.80 -9.54
CA SER A 841 -13.63 -7.44 -10.06
C SER A 841 -12.42 -6.72 -9.48
N ILE A 842 -11.78 -5.88 -10.30
CA ILE A 842 -10.67 -5.03 -9.86
C ILE A 842 -11.08 -4.04 -8.76
N SER A 843 -12.39 -3.75 -8.61
CA SER A 843 -12.94 -2.83 -7.60
C SER A 843 -13.49 -3.54 -6.35
N THR A 844 -13.36 -4.87 -6.24
CA THR A 844 -13.90 -5.62 -5.10
C THR A 844 -13.08 -5.35 -3.83
N GLY A 845 -13.69 -4.73 -2.83
CA GLY A 845 -13.08 -4.42 -1.53
C GLY A 845 -13.75 -3.22 -0.85
N PRO A 846 -13.26 -2.78 0.31
CA PRO A 846 -13.76 -1.58 0.96
C PRO A 846 -13.56 -0.35 0.05
N ALA A 847 -14.58 0.48 -0.15
CA ALA A 847 -14.49 1.61 -1.09
C ALA A 847 -13.52 2.73 -0.65
N LEU A 848 -13.38 2.92 0.66
CA LEU A 848 -12.52 3.92 1.28
C LEU A 848 -11.86 3.34 2.53
N SER A 849 -10.63 3.75 2.82
CA SER A 849 -9.96 3.35 4.05
C SER A 849 -10.69 3.91 5.27
N ALA A 850 -10.81 3.10 6.33
CA ALA A 850 -11.25 3.55 7.66
C ALA A 850 -10.43 4.75 8.17
N TYR A 851 -9.18 4.87 7.74
CA TYR A 851 -8.34 6.02 8.09
C TYR A 851 -8.92 7.35 7.59
N LYS A 852 -9.70 7.36 6.50
CA LYS A 852 -10.36 8.56 5.98
C LYS A 852 -11.76 8.77 6.55
N THR A 853 -12.46 7.70 6.89
CA THR A 853 -13.84 7.78 7.42
C THR A 853 -13.85 8.18 8.89
N LEU A 854 -12.82 7.80 9.66
CA LEU A 854 -12.65 8.24 11.04
C LEU A 854 -12.25 9.72 11.09
N ASP A 855 -13.00 10.51 11.87
CA ASP A 855 -12.82 11.96 11.94
C ASP A 855 -11.64 12.37 12.82
N THR A 856 -11.58 11.85 14.04
CA THR A 856 -10.59 12.30 15.01
C THR A 856 -9.35 11.39 15.04
N MET A 857 -8.21 11.97 15.40
CA MET A 857 -6.97 11.21 15.56
C MET A 857 -7.06 10.20 16.73
N ILE A 858 -7.93 10.45 17.71
CA ILE A 858 -8.19 9.52 18.82
C ILE A 858 -8.91 8.28 18.30
N ASP A 859 -9.94 8.48 17.45
CA ASP A 859 -10.69 7.36 16.88
C ASP A 859 -9.80 6.51 15.97
N LYS A 860 -8.98 7.14 15.12
CA LYS A 860 -8.00 6.44 14.27
C LYS A 860 -7.02 5.60 15.09
N MET A 861 -6.57 6.13 16.21
CA MET A 861 -5.62 5.45 17.09
C MET A 861 -6.29 4.30 17.86
N ASN A 862 -7.50 4.51 18.39
CA ASN A 862 -8.25 3.47 19.06
C ASN A 862 -8.58 2.34 18.09
N GLY A 863 -9.07 2.65 16.89
CA GLY A 863 -9.30 1.64 15.85
C GLY A 863 -8.03 0.86 15.51
N GLN A 864 -6.88 1.52 15.37
CA GLN A 864 -5.61 0.84 15.14
C GLN A 864 -5.20 -0.10 16.30
N LEU A 865 -5.37 0.33 17.56
CA LEU A 865 -4.95 -0.45 18.73
C LEU A 865 -5.94 -1.57 19.07
N ASP A 866 -7.24 -1.34 18.86
CA ASP A 866 -8.29 -2.34 19.01
C ASP A 866 -8.15 -3.44 17.95
N LEU A 867 -7.89 -3.08 16.68
CA LEU A 867 -7.53 -4.06 15.64
C LEU A 867 -6.26 -4.84 16.02
N GLY A 868 -5.25 -4.15 16.53
CA GLY A 868 -4.03 -4.78 17.00
C GLY A 868 -4.26 -5.82 18.10
N HIS A 869 -5.29 -5.64 18.95
CA HIS A 869 -5.63 -6.56 20.05
C HIS A 869 -6.20 -7.87 19.50
N ILE A 870 -7.10 -7.76 18.52
CA ILE A 870 -7.74 -8.91 17.89
C ILE A 870 -6.74 -9.74 17.06
N LEU A 871 -5.65 -9.13 16.58
CA LEU A 871 -4.65 -9.79 15.74
C LEU A 871 -3.60 -10.60 16.52
N ARG A 872 -3.53 -11.91 16.27
CA ARG A 872 -2.49 -12.79 16.83
C ARG A 872 -1.06 -12.31 16.50
N ALA A 873 -0.86 -11.79 15.29
CA ALA A 873 0.46 -11.40 14.79
C ALA A 873 1.01 -10.10 15.41
N VAL A 874 0.19 -9.33 16.13
CA VAL A 874 0.53 -7.99 16.58
C VAL A 874 0.60 -7.93 18.11
N ASP A 875 1.75 -7.54 18.65
CA ASP A 875 1.86 -7.18 20.07
C ASP A 875 1.47 -5.71 20.27
N VAL A 876 0.23 -5.48 20.71
CA VAL A 876 -0.34 -4.14 20.91
C VAL A 876 0.50 -3.28 21.83
N ARG A 877 1.15 -3.83 22.87
CA ARG A 877 1.97 -3.04 23.80
C ARG A 877 3.18 -2.46 23.11
N LYS A 878 3.80 -3.22 22.21
CA LYS A 878 4.91 -2.72 21.38
C LYS A 878 4.42 -1.65 20.42
N VAL A 879 3.24 -1.83 19.82
CA VAL A 879 2.63 -0.81 18.93
C VAL A 879 2.33 0.48 19.71
N ALA A 880 1.64 0.39 20.85
CA ALA A 880 1.32 1.52 21.71
C ALA A 880 2.57 2.28 22.16
N SER A 881 3.59 1.56 22.65
CA SER A 881 4.86 2.13 23.07
C SER A 881 5.59 2.82 21.91
N SER A 882 5.58 2.21 20.73
CA SER A 882 6.19 2.76 19.52
C SER A 882 5.50 4.03 19.03
N VAL A 883 4.17 4.07 19.03
CA VAL A 883 3.37 5.25 18.66
C VAL A 883 3.67 6.42 19.61
N ILE A 884 3.69 6.16 20.92
CA ILE A 884 3.98 7.19 21.92
C ILE A 884 5.41 7.75 21.73
N ARG A 885 6.40 6.87 21.58
CA ARG A 885 7.81 7.27 21.45
C ARG A 885 8.15 7.95 20.14
N SER A 886 7.59 7.47 19.04
CA SER A 886 7.97 7.92 17.69
C SER A 886 7.13 9.08 17.18
N HIS A 887 5.89 9.24 17.69
CA HIS A 887 4.95 10.25 17.22
C HIS A 887 4.58 11.26 18.31
N PHE A 888 4.04 10.82 19.45
CA PHE A 888 3.49 11.75 20.45
C PHE A 888 4.58 12.51 21.23
N LEU A 889 5.55 11.82 21.82
CA LEU A 889 6.61 12.46 22.60
C LEU A 889 7.45 13.46 21.76
N PRO A 890 7.84 13.16 20.50
CA PRO A 890 8.53 14.12 19.64
C PRO A 890 7.69 15.37 19.33
N ASP A 891 6.38 15.21 19.04
CA ASP A 891 5.49 16.34 18.75
C ASP A 891 5.25 17.20 20.01
N LEU A 892 5.01 16.56 21.16
CA LEU A 892 4.89 17.25 22.46
C LEU A 892 6.15 18.04 22.81
N ARG A 893 7.34 17.41 22.72
CA ARG A 893 8.64 18.07 22.98
C ARG A 893 8.90 19.19 21.97
N GLY A 894 8.57 18.97 20.70
CA GLY A 894 8.69 19.95 19.62
C GLY A 894 7.83 21.19 19.87
N ASN A 895 6.55 20.98 20.18
CA ASN A 895 5.61 22.06 20.47
C ASN A 895 5.96 22.80 21.77
N LEU A 896 6.43 22.11 22.81
CA LEU A 896 6.88 22.73 24.05
C LEU A 896 8.10 23.65 23.80
N ASN A 897 9.10 23.15 23.07
CA ASN A 897 10.27 23.94 22.68
C ASN A 897 9.89 25.13 21.79
N ALA A 898 8.96 24.93 20.85
CA ALA A 898 8.46 25.98 19.98
C ALA A 898 7.69 27.04 20.80
N PHE A 899 6.86 26.63 21.75
CA PHE A 899 6.10 27.50 22.63
C PHE A 899 7.00 28.39 23.48
N ALA A 900 8.10 27.86 24.01
CA ALA A 900 9.07 28.64 24.79
C ALA A 900 9.85 29.67 23.94
N ARG A 901 10.03 29.40 22.63
CA ARG A 901 10.83 30.23 21.70
C ARG A 901 9.99 31.04 20.71
N GLN A 902 8.68 31.04 20.87
CA GLN A 902 7.77 31.52 19.85
C GLN A 902 7.82 33.04 19.62
N LYS A 903 7.28 33.45 18.48
CA LYS A 903 7.05 34.87 18.15
C LYS A 903 5.60 35.22 18.46
N VAL A 904 5.33 36.51 18.58
CA VAL A 904 3.96 37.03 18.71
C VAL A 904 3.55 37.71 17.42
N ARG A 905 2.41 37.32 16.85
CA ARG A 905 1.93 37.84 15.57
C ARG A 905 0.70 38.73 15.76
N CYS A 906 0.67 39.87 15.08
CA CYS A 906 -0.53 40.70 14.99
C CYS A 906 -1.55 40.08 14.03
N LEU A 907 -2.80 39.88 14.49
CA LEU A 907 -3.88 39.32 13.68
C LEU A 907 -4.34 40.28 12.56
N LYS A 908 -4.13 41.59 12.72
CA LYS A 908 -4.55 42.63 11.78
C LYS A 908 -3.54 42.86 10.66
N CYS A 909 -2.28 43.16 10.98
CA CYS A 909 -1.24 43.45 9.98
C CYS A 909 -0.33 42.25 9.67
N GLY A 910 -0.41 41.16 10.44
CA GLY A 910 0.38 39.96 10.23
C GLY A 910 1.85 40.07 10.65
N HIS A 911 2.31 41.20 11.19
CA HIS A 911 3.70 41.37 11.63
C HIS A 911 4.00 40.52 12.86
N SER A 912 5.19 39.91 12.88
CA SER A 912 5.64 39.03 13.96
C SER A 912 6.76 39.68 14.77
N TYR A 913 6.53 39.87 16.06
CA TYR A 913 7.50 40.36 17.04
C TYR A 913 8.21 39.18 17.70
N ARG A 914 9.51 39.33 17.98
CA ARG A 914 10.26 38.34 18.77
C ARG A 914 9.81 38.29 20.23
N ARG A 915 9.32 39.40 20.77
CA ARG A 915 8.79 39.52 22.15
C ARG A 915 7.48 40.29 22.11
N MET A 916 6.60 40.04 23.08
CA MET A 916 5.37 40.81 23.25
C MET A 916 5.72 42.29 23.50
N PRO A 917 5.21 43.24 22.70
CA PRO A 917 5.26 44.65 23.05
C PRO A 917 4.59 44.89 24.40
N ILE A 918 5.22 45.69 25.26
CA ILE A 918 4.71 46.00 26.62
C ILE A 918 3.30 46.61 26.58
N SER A 919 2.96 47.32 25.51
CA SER A 919 1.63 47.91 25.30
C SER A 919 0.51 46.88 25.08
N GLY A 920 0.82 45.58 24.93
CA GLY A 920 -0.16 44.53 24.66
C GLY A 920 -0.79 44.59 23.26
N LYS A 921 -0.49 45.62 22.46
CA LYS A 921 -1.05 45.88 21.13
C LYS A 921 0.05 46.01 20.07
N CYS A 922 -0.33 45.81 18.81
CA CYS A 922 0.61 45.96 17.71
C CYS A 922 1.07 47.40 17.52
N ILE A 923 2.39 47.61 17.65
CA ILE A 923 3.09 48.89 17.50
C ILE A 923 3.63 49.13 16.07
N GLN A 924 3.20 48.36 15.07
CA GLN A 924 3.58 48.60 13.68
C GLN A 924 2.81 49.79 13.13
N ILE A 925 3.49 50.65 12.36
CA ILE A 925 2.85 51.76 11.66
C ILE A 925 1.86 51.19 10.64
N SER A 926 0.62 51.69 10.64
CA SER A 926 -0.39 51.23 9.69
C SER A 926 0.05 51.57 8.26
N LYS A 927 0.13 50.55 7.38
CA LYS A 927 0.47 50.77 5.96
C LYS A 927 -0.66 51.47 5.18
N ALA A 928 -1.84 51.59 5.78
CA ALA A 928 -3.01 52.20 5.15
C ALA A 928 -2.89 53.72 5.03
N SER A 929 -2.10 54.40 5.88
CA SER A 929 -2.04 55.87 5.93
C SER A 929 -0.92 56.52 5.11
N ASN A 930 -0.04 55.75 4.45
CA ASN A 930 0.98 56.31 3.53
C ASN A 930 0.46 56.54 2.10
N ALA A 931 -0.87 56.55 1.93
CA ALA A 931 -1.53 56.96 0.71
C ALA A 931 -1.44 58.50 0.56
N GLY A 932 -0.38 58.99 -0.09
CA GLY A 932 -0.39 60.37 -0.61
C GLY A 932 0.98 61.01 -0.85
N PHE A 933 1.91 60.97 0.11
CA PHE A 933 3.06 61.89 0.11
C PHE A 933 4.45 61.25 0.29
N GLY A 934 4.56 59.92 0.26
CA GLY A 934 5.83 59.21 0.45
C GLY A 934 6.90 59.47 -0.62
N SER A 935 6.54 60.04 -1.78
CA SER A 935 7.48 60.42 -2.83
C SER A 935 8.11 61.81 -2.66
N LEU A 936 7.66 62.61 -1.68
CA LEU A 936 8.16 63.97 -1.41
C LEU A 936 8.99 64.11 -0.12
N GLY A 937 9.30 63.00 0.58
CA GLY A 937 10.17 63.05 1.76
C GLY A 937 9.56 63.68 3.02
N ILE A 938 8.25 63.96 3.04
CA ILE A 938 7.55 64.48 4.22
C ILE A 938 7.01 63.31 5.05
N THR A 939 7.71 62.96 6.12
CA THR A 939 7.23 62.05 7.16
C THR A 939 6.32 62.82 8.13
N LYS A 940 5.00 62.62 8.06
CA LYS A 940 4.14 62.98 9.20
C LYS A 940 4.58 62.15 10.41
N SER A 941 4.94 62.80 11.50
CA SER A 941 5.40 62.21 12.76
C SER A 941 4.32 61.44 13.55
N SER A 942 3.08 61.39 13.04
CA SER A 942 1.94 60.71 13.63
C SER A 942 1.33 59.71 12.63
N GLY A 943 2.03 58.60 12.39
CA GLY A 943 1.45 57.44 11.73
C GLY A 943 0.63 56.64 12.74
N ASP A 944 -0.67 56.46 12.51
CA ASP A 944 -1.51 55.62 13.35
C ASP A 944 -0.92 54.21 13.48
N LEU A 945 -0.69 53.78 14.72
CA LEU A 945 -0.26 52.43 15.04
C LEU A 945 -1.38 51.45 14.69
N CYS A 946 -1.00 50.26 14.21
CA CYS A 946 -1.93 49.22 13.79
C CYS A 946 -2.96 48.88 14.89
N ASN A 947 -2.54 48.92 16.15
CA ASN A 947 -3.36 48.66 17.35
C ASN A 947 -4.12 47.32 17.32
N GLY A 948 -3.70 46.39 16.46
CA GLY A 948 -4.29 45.07 16.34
C GLY A 948 -3.92 44.16 17.51
N ASN A 949 -4.79 43.20 17.79
CA ASN A 949 -4.55 42.15 18.78
C ASN A 949 -3.38 41.27 18.38
N LEU A 950 -2.60 40.91 19.38
CA LEU A 950 -1.42 40.08 19.27
C LEU A 950 -1.75 38.68 19.76
N ALA A 951 -1.41 37.69 18.95
CA ALA A 951 -1.63 36.28 19.25
C ALA A 951 -0.28 35.54 19.27
N LEU A 952 -0.18 34.58 20.18
CA LEU A 952 0.90 33.60 20.18
C LEU A 952 0.84 32.77 18.90
N THR A 953 1.99 32.46 18.30
CA THR A 953 2.04 31.60 17.11
C THR A 953 1.78 30.13 17.43
N VAL A 954 2.07 29.70 18.66
CA VAL A 954 1.81 28.36 19.20
C VAL A 954 0.96 28.54 20.46
N SER A 955 -0.24 27.98 20.47
CA SER A 955 -1.14 28.04 21.63
C SER A 955 -0.78 26.98 22.67
N GLU A 956 -1.19 27.20 23.92
CA GLU A 956 -1.07 26.17 24.98
C GLU A 956 -1.80 24.88 24.60
N GLY A 957 -2.97 25.00 23.96
CA GLY A 957 -3.74 23.85 23.49
C GLY A 957 -2.98 22.96 22.51
N ALA A 958 -2.10 23.54 21.66
CA ALA A 958 -1.25 22.75 20.77
C ALA A 958 -0.22 21.91 21.54
N VAL A 959 0.32 22.45 22.65
CA VAL A 959 1.28 21.73 23.50
C VAL A 959 0.60 20.60 24.28
N ARG A 960 -0.64 20.78 24.74
CA ARG A 960 -1.36 19.79 25.56
C ARG A 960 -2.17 18.77 24.75
N LYS A 961 -2.18 18.89 23.42
CA LYS A 961 -3.05 18.14 22.49
C LYS A 961 -3.07 16.62 22.73
N TYR A 962 -1.91 16.00 22.99
CA TYR A 962 -1.80 14.53 23.10
C TYR A 962 -1.75 13.98 24.52
N ILE A 963 -1.69 14.82 25.56
CA ILE A 963 -1.44 14.32 26.94
C ILE A 963 -2.52 13.33 27.39
N LYS A 964 -3.79 13.71 27.24
CA LYS A 964 -4.93 12.84 27.62
C LYS A 964 -4.95 11.55 26.81
N VAL A 965 -4.59 11.64 25.53
CA VAL A 965 -4.55 10.50 24.61
C VAL A 965 -3.46 9.52 25.03
N THR A 966 -2.25 10.01 25.29
CA THR A 966 -1.13 9.20 25.77
C THR A 966 -1.45 8.51 27.09
N GLN A 967 -2.11 9.21 28.04
CA GLN A 967 -2.55 8.62 29.30
C GLN A 967 -3.56 7.50 29.09
N HIS A 968 -4.59 7.74 28.26
CA HIS A 968 -5.59 6.73 27.93
C HIS A 968 -4.97 5.47 27.30
N VAL A 969 -4.07 5.64 26.32
CA VAL A 969 -3.38 4.51 25.68
C VAL A 969 -2.55 3.72 26.68
N MET A 970 -1.84 4.42 27.56
CA MET A 970 -0.99 3.82 28.57
C MET A 970 -1.80 3.04 29.62
N GLU A 971 -2.97 3.54 30.02
CA GLU A 971 -3.87 2.88 30.97
C GLU A 971 -4.60 1.68 30.35
N LYS A 972 -5.08 1.80 29.10
CA LYS A 972 -5.88 0.75 28.44
C LYS A 972 -5.03 -0.41 27.91
N TYR A 973 -3.91 -0.11 27.23
CA TYR A 973 -3.13 -1.13 26.52
C TYR A 973 -1.80 -1.47 27.20
N GLY A 974 -1.34 -0.64 28.13
CA GLY A 974 -0.02 -0.78 28.76
C GLY A 974 1.14 -0.39 27.83
N VAL A 975 2.27 -0.05 28.43
CA VAL A 975 3.52 0.34 27.75
C VAL A 975 4.72 -0.14 28.55
N ASP A 976 5.89 -0.14 27.92
CA ASP A 976 7.14 -0.43 28.63
C ASP A 976 7.46 0.60 29.73
N THR A 977 8.20 0.17 30.76
CA THR A 977 8.52 0.99 31.94
C THR A 977 9.23 2.30 31.57
N TYR A 978 10.10 2.28 30.57
CA TYR A 978 10.84 3.46 30.13
C TYR A 978 9.92 4.48 29.46
N THR A 979 9.00 4.03 28.61
CA THR A 979 7.97 4.90 28.02
C THR A 979 7.09 5.51 29.10
N LYS A 980 6.66 4.71 30.08
CA LYS A 980 5.84 5.18 31.21
C LYS A 980 6.52 6.28 32.03
N GLN A 981 7.84 6.21 32.21
CA GLN A 981 8.61 7.25 32.92
C GLN A 981 8.81 8.53 32.10
N ASN A 982 8.78 8.45 30.76
CA ASN A 982 9.00 9.60 29.88
C ASN A 982 7.75 10.46 29.67
N VAL A 983 6.57 9.85 29.74
CA VAL A 983 5.26 10.51 29.65
C VAL A 983 4.99 11.27 30.94
#